data_AF-A0A7X9PLD9-F1
#
_entry.id   AF-A0A7X9PLD9-F1
#
_cell.length_a   1.000
_cell.length_b   1.000
_cell.length_c   1.000
_cell.angle_alpha   90.00
_cell.angle_beta   90.00
_cell.angle_gamma   90.00
#
_symmetry.space_group_name_H-M   'P 1'
#
loop_
_entity.id
_entity.type
_entity.pdbx_description
1 polymer ?
#
loop_
_entity_poly.entity_id
_entity_poly.type
_entity_poly.pdbx_seq_one_letter_code
_entity_poly.pdbx_strand_id
1 'polypeptide(L)'
;MINQLPENIDPTKQKYINLFKYLKEFALLRDDVVRNIEQSSKYEFHVWLNEIPIYKGFECIIWDDIKDKETANWIQIKRPKEPELPLPTEELRPWVLVPNDLTDIFNTPTLIESIEIQNKKLEIINFPNITKEFNIFLEKWLEWTEKYKEYLNLMAVYNKFFNIHKQSKKFGDEYELIIGLGLLCFKVEGQSKSVIKRHCFVADASIDFDPEKGIFTVNEGKEGAKLRLETEMLKDLLEYDVVLQKEIEQKLQEYSEAPFSSDLKNTLKMWAQSLHFNGNYIDKLDHEITISTKPIITYSPALILRKRNTKSLSNSFSNIIDFILNNMPDKLGLIDDLTETNTSEDKSDRTSYEDTSSNTNDSIKDDIIYFPKPANDQQIEIVQRLNKHKKVLVQGPPGTGKTHTIANLICHLLATNKKVLITAQTKRALNVIKEKLPEEIQPLCINLLGNDQDSIEDLEASVKEINNRLTYFDKSKTNQEIKWLENKLKEKKTLLSENKNKIISIREKDTKKHHITEKYQGTLLEIAYKISKDDQLYNWFSDSISQIETTFNPENNYILLLEHKNSIKNFDENILEQKLPDKNTLITIEAFKELIDNQKLLNNKIASLNNNLIQKNECFDLLNCKQKNEIKNILIDLINEINKLKKFKLSWSEHAINECMHGYNSTWKQLHELSSQSLNENFKTNISNFESDVKIQLNNDFPKQKIKTDALELRNYFLNGGKMKYMLLFTPKVIKEQAYLLDNVFINGNKCDNIQNLDILIQYIDIESEFEKLRKNWLSKINQEINGSYIIQFAEY
;
A
#
# COMPACT_ATOMS: atom_id res chain seq x y z
N MET A 1 29.63 16.29 4.38
CA MET A 1 29.06 17.61 4.74
C MET A 1 27.59 17.45 5.08
N ILE A 2 27.25 17.75 6.34
CA ILE A 2 25.86 17.92 6.77
C ILE A 2 25.37 19.18 6.07
N ASN A 3 24.56 19.05 5.02
CA ASN A 3 23.89 20.19 4.40
C ASN A 3 23.01 20.84 5.48
N GLN A 4 23.47 21.96 6.02
CA GLN A 4 22.66 22.85 6.83
C GLN A 4 21.42 23.19 6.01
N LEU A 5 20.27 22.72 6.48
CA LEU A 5 18.99 23.09 5.95
C LEU A 5 18.87 24.63 6.08
N PRO A 6 18.44 25.37 5.04
CA PRO A 6 18.21 26.81 5.16
C PRO A 6 17.34 27.09 6.39
N GLU A 7 17.70 28.10 7.18
CA GLU A 7 17.17 28.38 8.53
C GLU A 7 15.66 28.74 8.59
N ASN A 8 14.89 28.50 7.52
CA ASN A 8 13.47 28.87 7.45
C ASN A 8 12.65 27.93 6.53
N ILE A 9 12.74 26.62 6.76
CA ILE A 9 11.92 25.62 6.06
C ILE A 9 10.62 25.39 6.84
N ASP A 10 9.47 25.45 6.14
CA ASP A 10 8.15 25.06 6.66
C ASP A 10 8.22 23.69 7.37
N PRO A 11 7.70 23.54 8.60
CA PRO A 11 7.70 22.28 9.35
C PRO A 11 7.09 21.10 8.57
N THR A 12 6.14 21.36 7.68
CA THR A 12 5.52 20.36 6.79
C THR A 12 6.55 19.85 5.76
N LYS A 13 7.29 20.77 5.15
CA LYS A 13 8.38 20.48 4.19
C LYS A 13 9.53 19.72 4.87
N GLN A 14 9.85 20.06 6.12
CA GLN A 14 10.87 19.36 6.89
C GLN A 14 10.50 17.88 7.11
N LYS A 15 9.22 17.58 7.40
CA LYS A 15 8.74 16.20 7.56
C LYS A 15 8.82 15.40 6.26
N TYR A 16 8.43 15.98 5.11
CA TYR A 16 8.58 15.31 3.82
C TYR A 16 10.04 14.99 3.49
N ILE A 17 10.93 15.98 3.67
CA ILE A 17 12.37 15.81 3.44
C ILE A 17 12.93 14.71 4.34
N ASN A 18 12.54 14.68 5.61
CA ASN A 18 12.98 13.64 6.55
C ASN A 18 12.50 12.23 6.13
N LEU A 19 11.26 12.10 5.64
CA LEU A 19 10.75 10.82 5.13
C LEU A 19 11.58 10.33 3.94
N PHE A 20 11.81 11.17 2.93
CA PHE A 20 12.58 10.76 1.76
C PHE A 20 14.07 10.56 2.06
N LYS A 21 14.63 11.30 3.03
CA LYS A 21 15.98 11.02 3.57
C LYS A 21 16.04 9.65 4.23
N TYR A 22 15.06 9.32 5.07
CA TYR A 22 14.97 7.99 5.67
C TYR A 22 14.87 6.88 4.61
N LEU A 23 14.00 7.05 3.61
CA LEU A 23 13.86 6.07 2.52
C LEU A 23 15.13 5.92 1.69
N LYS A 24 15.87 7.02 1.46
CA LYS A 24 17.18 7.02 0.82
C LYS A 24 18.20 6.20 1.63
N GLU A 25 18.36 6.50 2.91
CA GLU A 25 19.30 5.76 3.77
C GLU A 25 18.90 4.28 3.92
N PHE A 26 17.61 3.99 4.01
CA PHE A 26 17.10 2.62 4.06
C PHE A 26 17.39 1.84 2.77
N ALA A 27 17.25 2.48 1.60
CA ALA A 27 17.60 1.86 0.31
C ALA A 27 19.11 1.57 0.21
N LEU A 28 19.97 2.44 0.76
CA LEU A 28 21.42 2.27 0.82
C LEU A 28 21.86 1.17 1.80
N LEU A 29 21.11 0.96 2.89
CA LEU A 29 21.40 -0.09 3.87
C LEU A 29 21.04 -1.50 3.38
N ARG A 30 20.05 -1.63 2.49
CA ARG A 30 19.62 -2.92 1.94
C ARG A 30 20.48 -3.42 0.78
N ASP A 31 21.43 -2.63 0.31
CA ASP A 31 22.28 -3.03 -0.81
C ASP A 31 23.55 -3.72 -0.31
N ASP A 32 23.75 -4.99 -0.69
CA ASP A 32 25.02 -5.66 -0.43
C ASP A 32 26.06 -5.15 -1.41
N VAL A 33 27.05 -4.44 -0.86
CA VAL A 33 28.16 -3.86 -1.63
C VAL A 33 28.96 -4.95 -2.32
N VAL A 34 28.92 -4.96 -3.66
CA VAL A 34 29.74 -5.86 -4.46
C VAL A 34 31.11 -5.22 -4.72
N ARG A 35 32.17 -5.85 -4.21
CA ARG A 35 33.56 -5.37 -4.38
C ARG A 35 34.34 -6.13 -5.46
N ASN A 36 33.97 -7.37 -5.73
CA ASN A 36 34.61 -8.21 -6.76
C ASN A 36 33.53 -8.79 -7.69
N ILE A 37 33.62 -8.49 -8.98
CA ILE A 37 32.65 -8.94 -9.98
C ILE A 37 32.74 -10.44 -10.27
N GLU A 38 33.92 -11.05 -10.12
CA GLU A 38 34.15 -12.49 -10.41
C GLU A 38 33.64 -13.39 -9.28
N GLN A 39 33.55 -12.86 -8.05
CA GLN A 39 33.13 -13.61 -6.87
C GLN A 39 31.65 -13.42 -6.52
N SER A 40 30.93 -12.60 -7.30
CA SER A 40 29.57 -12.19 -6.99
C SER A 40 28.55 -12.82 -7.92
N SER A 41 27.55 -13.50 -7.34
CA SER A 41 26.38 -13.98 -8.09
C SER A 41 25.54 -12.86 -8.69
N LYS A 42 25.69 -11.59 -8.24
CA LYS A 42 25.01 -10.44 -8.84
C LYS A 42 25.61 -10.02 -10.19
N TYR A 43 26.81 -10.48 -10.53
CA TYR A 43 27.58 -10.15 -11.74
C TYR A 43 27.88 -11.41 -12.60
N GLU A 44 27.01 -12.43 -12.48
CA GLU A 44 27.18 -13.76 -13.09
C GLU A 44 27.40 -13.70 -14.62
N PHE A 45 26.80 -12.73 -15.30
CA PHE A 45 26.89 -12.58 -16.76
C PHE A 45 27.78 -11.40 -17.12
N HIS A 46 29.06 -11.65 -17.33
CA HIS A 46 30.00 -10.67 -17.86
C HIS A 46 30.86 -11.25 -19.00
N VAL A 47 31.27 -10.37 -19.91
CA VAL A 47 32.18 -10.68 -21.02
C VAL A 47 33.25 -9.60 -21.06
N TRP A 48 34.50 -10.00 -20.88
CA TRP A 48 35.63 -9.10 -21.08
C TRP A 48 35.82 -8.85 -22.58
N LEU A 49 35.94 -7.59 -22.99
CA LEU A 49 36.03 -7.26 -24.42
C LEU A 49 37.35 -7.77 -25.03
N ASN A 50 38.42 -7.92 -24.22
CA ASN A 50 39.71 -8.46 -24.67
C ASN A 50 39.69 -9.97 -24.92
N GLU A 51 38.71 -10.71 -24.38
CA GLU A 51 38.54 -12.14 -24.61
C GLU A 51 37.78 -12.45 -25.90
N ILE A 52 37.22 -11.43 -26.56
CA ILE A 52 36.51 -11.61 -27.83
C ILE A 52 37.56 -11.91 -28.92
N PRO A 53 37.54 -13.11 -29.52
CA PRO A 53 38.52 -13.48 -30.54
C PRO A 53 38.31 -12.68 -31.83
N ILE A 54 39.40 -12.37 -32.51
CA ILE A 54 39.38 -11.68 -33.81
C ILE A 54 38.87 -12.68 -34.87
N TYR A 55 37.65 -12.47 -35.37
CA TYR A 55 37.02 -13.34 -36.35
C TYR A 55 36.21 -12.53 -37.37
N LYS A 56 36.19 -12.98 -38.62
CA LYS A 56 35.44 -12.33 -39.70
C LYS A 56 33.92 -12.42 -39.42
N GLY A 57 33.34 -11.30 -38.98
CA GLY A 57 31.93 -11.19 -38.59
C GLY A 57 31.71 -10.90 -37.10
N PHE A 58 32.79 -10.86 -36.31
CA PHE A 58 32.80 -10.19 -35.02
C PHE A 58 33.38 -8.79 -35.21
N GLU A 59 32.87 -7.82 -34.47
CA GLU A 59 33.39 -6.45 -34.40
C GLU A 59 33.38 -6.02 -32.94
N CYS A 60 34.41 -5.31 -32.50
CA CYS A 60 34.52 -4.82 -31.14
C CYS A 60 35.25 -3.48 -31.13
N ILE A 61 34.67 -2.47 -30.50
CA ILE A 61 35.12 -1.07 -30.52
C ILE A 61 36.56 -0.85 -30.03
N ILE A 62 37.10 -1.80 -29.25
CA ILE A 62 38.47 -1.75 -28.75
C ILE A 62 39.52 -2.15 -29.79
N TRP A 63 39.11 -2.70 -30.94
CA TRP A 63 40.03 -3.08 -32.02
C TRP A 63 40.45 -1.86 -32.85
N ASP A 64 41.71 -1.83 -33.29
CA ASP A 64 42.30 -0.69 -34.01
C ASP A 64 41.82 -0.57 -35.46
N ASP A 65 41.23 -1.64 -36.01
CA ASP A 65 40.83 -1.75 -37.42
C ASP A 65 39.55 -0.96 -37.78
N ILE A 66 38.84 -0.44 -36.76
CA ILE A 66 37.59 0.31 -36.91
C ILE A 66 37.91 1.77 -37.26
N LYS A 67 37.68 2.14 -38.52
CA LYS A 67 38.05 3.45 -39.10
C LYS A 67 37.23 4.63 -38.58
N ASP A 68 35.99 4.38 -38.13
CA ASP A 68 35.11 5.40 -37.58
C ASP A 68 34.51 4.89 -36.26
N LYS A 69 35.14 5.29 -35.15
CA LYS A 69 34.72 4.87 -33.80
C LYS A 69 33.50 5.66 -33.29
N GLU A 70 33.08 6.72 -33.98
CA GLU A 70 31.91 7.53 -33.58
C GLU A 70 30.59 6.92 -34.04
N THR A 71 30.60 6.20 -35.17
CA THR A 71 29.41 5.56 -35.74
C THR A 71 29.42 4.02 -35.65
N ALA A 72 30.53 3.44 -35.20
CA ALA A 72 30.65 2.00 -35.06
C ALA A 72 29.84 1.45 -33.89
N ASN A 73 29.27 0.27 -34.09
CA ASN A 73 28.65 -0.47 -33.01
C ASN A 73 29.68 -0.80 -31.93
N TRP A 74 29.28 -0.83 -30.64
CA TRP A 74 30.23 -1.16 -29.58
C TRP A 74 30.73 -2.60 -29.71
N ILE A 75 29.82 -3.54 -29.96
CA ILE A 75 30.14 -4.94 -30.23
C ILE A 75 29.14 -5.49 -31.24
N GLN A 76 29.61 -6.26 -32.23
CA GLN A 76 28.76 -7.03 -33.12
C GLN A 76 29.25 -8.47 -33.18
N ILE A 77 28.38 -9.45 -32.93
CA ILE A 77 28.73 -10.88 -32.91
C ILE A 77 27.78 -11.63 -33.85
N LYS A 78 28.30 -12.06 -35.01
CA LYS A 78 27.56 -12.88 -35.97
C LYS A 78 27.70 -14.37 -35.67
N ARG A 79 26.64 -15.16 -35.85
CA ARG A 79 26.72 -16.63 -35.70
C ARG A 79 27.86 -17.22 -36.55
N PRO A 80 28.86 -17.89 -35.93
CA PRO A 80 29.93 -18.56 -36.67
C PRO A 80 29.36 -19.67 -37.57
N LYS A 81 30.01 -19.92 -38.71
CA LYS A 81 29.65 -21.04 -39.59
C LYS A 81 30.34 -22.31 -39.09
N GLU A 82 29.56 -23.37 -38.89
CA GLU A 82 30.08 -24.69 -38.55
C GLU A 82 30.88 -25.26 -39.74
N PRO A 83 32.11 -25.76 -39.52
CA PRO A 83 32.90 -26.36 -40.59
C PRO A 83 32.30 -27.71 -40.99
N GLU A 84 32.26 -27.98 -42.30
CA GLU A 84 31.70 -29.22 -42.84
C GLU A 84 32.52 -30.44 -42.39
N LEU A 85 31.84 -31.41 -41.77
CA LEU A 85 32.44 -32.65 -41.30
C LEU A 85 32.97 -33.46 -42.50
N PRO A 86 34.26 -33.82 -42.56
CA PRO A 86 34.77 -34.70 -43.59
C PRO A 86 34.17 -36.10 -43.42
N LEU A 87 33.51 -36.61 -44.46
CA LEU A 87 32.97 -37.97 -44.49
C LEU A 87 33.94 -38.91 -45.23
N PRO A 88 34.13 -40.16 -44.75
CA PRO A 88 34.92 -41.16 -45.47
C PRO A 88 34.24 -41.53 -46.80
N THR A 89 35.03 -41.94 -47.79
CA THR A 89 34.54 -42.48 -49.07
C THR A 89 33.72 -43.76 -48.85
N GLU A 90 32.82 -44.10 -49.77
CA GLU A 90 32.00 -45.32 -49.66
C GLU A 90 32.85 -46.60 -49.52
N GLU A 91 34.06 -46.61 -50.07
CA GLU A 91 35.03 -47.73 -49.95
C GLU A 91 35.72 -47.76 -48.58
N LEU A 92 35.96 -46.60 -47.96
CA LEU A 92 36.64 -46.45 -46.67
C LEU A 92 35.68 -46.57 -45.47
N ARG A 93 34.40 -46.24 -45.68
CA ARG A 93 33.34 -46.22 -44.66
C ARG A 93 33.20 -47.50 -43.83
N PRO A 94 33.33 -48.73 -44.37
CA PRO A 94 33.26 -49.95 -43.58
C PRO A 94 34.48 -50.18 -42.68
N TRP A 95 35.62 -49.56 -43.00
CA TRP A 95 36.93 -49.82 -42.39
C TRP A 95 37.31 -48.80 -41.30
N VAL A 96 36.52 -47.74 -41.12
CA VAL A 96 36.82 -46.64 -40.19
C VAL A 96 35.79 -46.60 -39.07
N LEU A 97 36.27 -46.65 -37.84
CA LEU A 97 35.49 -46.28 -36.65
C LEU A 97 35.51 -44.76 -36.52
N VAL A 98 34.44 -44.12 -36.96
CA VAL A 98 34.18 -42.71 -36.67
C VAL A 98 33.41 -42.63 -35.33
N PRO A 99 33.91 -41.88 -34.33
CA PRO A 99 33.19 -41.70 -33.08
C PRO A 99 31.82 -41.04 -33.33
N ASN A 100 30.73 -41.65 -32.84
CA ASN A 100 29.36 -41.20 -33.10
C ASN A 100 28.84 -40.16 -32.08
N ASP A 101 29.55 -39.95 -30.96
CA ASP A 101 29.11 -39.05 -29.87
C ASP A 101 29.83 -37.70 -29.88
N LEU A 102 29.11 -36.64 -29.51
CA LEU A 102 29.61 -35.25 -29.47
C LEU A 102 30.85 -35.05 -28.58
N THR A 103 31.04 -35.89 -27.56
CA THR A 103 32.21 -35.86 -26.67
C THR A 103 33.43 -36.58 -27.25
N ASP A 104 33.22 -37.39 -28.28
CA ASP A 104 34.17 -38.35 -28.82
C ASP A 104 34.77 -37.88 -30.16
N ILE A 105 34.25 -36.77 -30.69
CA ILE A 105 34.66 -36.10 -31.95
C ILE A 105 36.14 -35.64 -31.95
N PHE A 106 36.76 -35.45 -30.78
CA PHE A 106 38.18 -35.12 -30.68
C PHE A 106 39.12 -36.33 -30.73
N ASN A 107 38.57 -37.54 -30.69
CA ASN A 107 39.36 -38.76 -30.84
C ASN A 107 39.68 -39.00 -32.32
N THR A 108 40.93 -39.38 -32.58
CA THR A 108 41.38 -39.69 -33.93
C THR A 108 40.64 -40.92 -34.45
N PRO A 109 40.07 -40.87 -35.67
CA PRO A 109 39.49 -42.04 -36.31
C PRO A 109 40.49 -43.20 -36.31
N THR A 110 40.00 -44.43 -36.14
CA THR A 110 40.84 -45.63 -36.14
C THR A 110 40.42 -46.59 -37.24
N LEU A 111 41.40 -47.29 -37.82
CA LEU A 111 41.17 -48.35 -38.79
C LEU A 111 40.80 -49.65 -38.08
N ILE A 112 39.81 -50.34 -38.61
CA ILE A 112 39.41 -51.68 -38.17
C ILE A 112 40.28 -52.71 -38.90
N GLU A 113 40.89 -53.64 -38.16
CA GLU A 113 41.84 -54.62 -38.72
C GLU A 113 41.17 -55.66 -39.65
N SER A 114 39.89 -55.98 -39.40
CA SER A 114 39.11 -56.88 -40.25
C SER A 114 37.63 -56.53 -40.26
N ILE A 115 37.00 -56.60 -41.43
CA ILE A 115 35.56 -56.40 -41.61
C ILE A 115 34.91 -57.65 -42.17
N GLU A 116 33.62 -57.85 -41.89
CA GLU A 116 32.85 -59.01 -42.35
C GLU A 116 31.73 -58.54 -43.28
N ILE A 117 31.86 -58.85 -44.58
CA ILE A 117 30.87 -58.50 -45.60
C ILE A 117 30.41 -59.80 -46.26
N GLN A 118 29.08 -60.06 -46.27
CA GLN A 118 28.48 -61.26 -46.89
C GLN A 118 29.12 -62.60 -46.45
N ASN A 119 29.36 -62.79 -45.14
CA ASN A 119 30.01 -63.98 -44.55
C ASN A 119 31.46 -64.25 -45.03
N LYS A 120 32.15 -63.25 -45.58
CA LYS A 120 33.59 -63.29 -45.86
C LYS A 120 34.33 -62.30 -44.98
N LYS A 121 35.32 -62.79 -44.24
CA LYS A 121 36.24 -61.97 -43.44
C LYS A 121 37.30 -61.37 -44.36
N LEU A 122 37.36 -60.04 -44.44
CA LEU A 122 38.34 -59.28 -45.21
C LEU A 122 39.32 -58.62 -44.22
N GLU A 123 40.62 -58.84 -44.41
CA GLU A 123 41.68 -58.23 -43.59
C GLU A 123 42.32 -57.04 -44.32
N ILE A 124 42.62 -55.99 -43.56
CA ILE A 124 43.10 -54.71 -44.12
C ILE A 124 44.44 -54.83 -44.85
N ILE A 125 45.25 -55.83 -44.48
CA ILE A 125 46.55 -56.15 -45.09
C ILE A 125 46.42 -56.43 -46.61
N ASN A 126 45.25 -56.91 -47.05
CA ASN A 126 44.98 -57.21 -48.45
C ASN A 126 44.57 -55.99 -49.28
N PHE A 127 44.41 -54.81 -48.66
CA PHE A 127 43.88 -53.60 -49.30
C PHE A 127 44.77 -52.36 -49.03
N PRO A 128 45.98 -52.28 -49.61
CA PRO A 128 46.91 -51.16 -49.40
C PRO A 128 46.43 -49.80 -49.94
N ASN A 129 45.38 -49.79 -50.77
CA ASN A 129 44.74 -48.55 -51.23
C ASN A 129 43.90 -47.91 -50.10
N ILE A 130 43.29 -48.73 -49.23
CA ILE A 130 42.43 -48.26 -48.13
C ILE A 130 43.27 -47.54 -47.05
N THR A 131 44.48 -48.02 -46.76
CA THR A 131 45.41 -47.32 -45.86
C THR A 131 45.88 -45.98 -46.41
N LYS A 132 46.04 -45.84 -47.73
CA LYS A 132 46.35 -44.55 -48.37
C LYS A 132 45.16 -43.59 -48.32
N GLU A 133 43.95 -44.05 -48.63
CA GLU A 133 42.74 -43.23 -48.51
C GLU A 133 42.46 -42.80 -47.07
N PHE A 134 42.73 -43.69 -46.10
CA PHE A 134 42.62 -43.37 -44.69
C PHE A 134 43.58 -42.27 -44.25
N ASN A 135 44.84 -42.27 -44.71
CA ASN A 135 45.78 -41.21 -44.36
C ASN A 135 45.35 -39.84 -44.93
N ILE A 136 44.82 -39.80 -46.16
CA ILE A 136 44.26 -38.58 -46.77
C ILE A 136 43.02 -38.10 -46.00
N PHE A 137 42.17 -39.04 -45.56
CA PHE A 137 41.02 -38.74 -44.72
C PHE A 137 41.44 -38.21 -43.33
N LEU A 138 42.47 -38.81 -42.73
CA LEU A 138 43.01 -38.42 -41.42
C LEU A 138 43.60 -37.00 -41.46
N GLU A 139 44.32 -36.63 -42.52
CA GLU A 139 44.80 -35.26 -42.72
C GLU A 139 43.64 -34.26 -42.76
N LYS A 140 42.58 -34.54 -43.55
CA LYS A 140 41.37 -33.71 -43.61
C LYS A 140 40.63 -33.66 -42.27
N TRP A 141 40.61 -34.76 -41.52
CA TRP A 141 40.01 -34.83 -40.20
C TRP A 141 40.75 -33.96 -39.19
N LEU A 142 42.08 -33.99 -39.19
CA LEU A 142 42.90 -33.16 -38.30
C LEU A 142 42.71 -31.67 -38.61
N GLU A 143 42.73 -31.28 -39.88
CA GLU A 143 42.45 -29.91 -40.31
C GLU A 143 41.05 -29.45 -39.91
N TRP A 144 40.04 -30.32 -40.07
CA TRP A 144 38.69 -30.05 -39.61
C TRP A 144 38.62 -29.93 -38.08
N THR A 145 39.32 -30.79 -37.34
CA THR A 145 39.30 -30.79 -35.87
C THR A 145 39.84 -29.47 -35.30
N GLU A 146 40.90 -28.91 -35.90
CA GLU A 146 41.41 -27.59 -35.53
C GLU A 146 40.38 -26.49 -35.80
N LYS A 147 39.79 -26.47 -37.01
CA LYS A 147 38.71 -25.52 -37.36
C LYS A 147 37.48 -25.67 -36.48
N TYR A 148 37.15 -26.90 -36.06
CA TYR A 148 36.03 -27.18 -35.17
C TYR A 148 36.30 -26.71 -33.74
N LYS A 149 37.53 -26.85 -33.23
CA LYS A 149 37.95 -26.26 -31.94
C LYS A 149 37.82 -24.75 -31.96
N GLU A 150 38.28 -24.09 -33.03
CA GLU A 150 38.09 -22.66 -33.22
C GLU A 150 36.60 -22.28 -33.27
N TYR A 151 35.79 -23.02 -34.03
CA TYR A 151 34.33 -22.84 -34.09
C TYR A 151 33.68 -22.95 -32.70
N LEU A 152 34.06 -23.93 -31.88
CA LEU A 152 33.54 -24.07 -30.52
C LEU A 152 33.91 -22.89 -29.62
N ASN A 153 35.13 -22.37 -29.72
CA ASN A 153 35.55 -21.16 -28.99
C ASN A 153 34.72 -19.94 -29.41
N LEU A 154 34.51 -19.76 -30.71
CA LEU A 154 33.66 -18.69 -31.25
C LEU A 154 32.20 -18.85 -30.82
N MET A 155 31.69 -20.09 -30.84
CA MET A 155 30.32 -20.42 -30.46
C MET A 155 30.11 -20.25 -28.95
N ALA A 156 31.13 -20.48 -28.12
CA ALA A 156 31.08 -20.19 -26.69
C ALA A 156 30.85 -18.69 -26.44
N VAL A 157 31.56 -17.81 -27.17
CA VAL A 157 31.32 -16.36 -27.11
C VAL A 157 29.91 -16.02 -27.60
N TYR A 158 29.49 -16.54 -28.76
CA TYR A 158 28.14 -16.34 -29.28
C TYR A 158 27.05 -16.74 -28.26
N ASN A 159 27.22 -17.88 -27.59
CA ASN A 159 26.31 -18.36 -26.56
C ASN A 159 26.27 -17.45 -25.32
N LYS A 160 27.39 -16.81 -24.93
CA LYS A 160 27.38 -15.80 -23.86
C LYS A 160 26.46 -14.62 -24.23
N PHE A 161 26.56 -14.08 -25.45
CA PHE A 161 25.69 -13.00 -25.92
C PHE A 161 24.23 -13.44 -26.05
N PHE A 162 23.97 -14.66 -26.53
CA PHE A 162 22.62 -15.23 -26.56
C PHE A 162 22.00 -15.31 -25.15
N ASN A 163 22.77 -15.75 -24.15
CA ASN A 163 22.32 -15.80 -22.76
C ASN A 163 22.07 -14.41 -22.19
N ILE A 164 22.95 -13.44 -22.45
CA ILE A 164 22.77 -12.04 -22.03
C ILE A 164 21.49 -11.47 -22.64
N HIS A 165 21.29 -11.60 -23.95
CA HIS A 165 20.07 -11.14 -24.64
C HIS A 165 18.81 -11.82 -24.08
N LYS A 166 18.84 -13.15 -23.90
CA LYS A 166 17.71 -13.91 -23.34
C LYS A 166 17.35 -13.46 -21.92
N GLN A 167 18.34 -13.22 -21.06
CA GLN A 167 18.11 -12.76 -19.70
C GLN A 167 17.66 -11.31 -19.65
N SER A 168 18.28 -10.43 -20.43
CA SER A 168 17.88 -9.04 -20.57
C SER A 168 16.42 -8.92 -21.02
N LYS A 169 15.98 -9.70 -22.01
CA LYS A 169 14.57 -9.71 -22.45
C LYS A 169 13.60 -10.29 -21.41
N LYS A 170 14.03 -11.29 -20.62
CA LYS A 170 13.16 -11.93 -19.62
C LYS A 170 13.03 -11.10 -18.33
N PHE A 171 14.08 -10.39 -17.94
CA PHE A 171 14.20 -9.70 -16.66
C PHE A 171 14.70 -8.25 -16.83
N GLY A 172 14.34 -7.55 -17.90
CA GLY A 172 14.80 -6.17 -18.20
C GLY A 172 14.41 -5.12 -17.16
N ASP A 173 13.37 -5.39 -16.37
CA ASP A 173 12.96 -4.56 -15.24
C ASP A 173 13.91 -4.73 -14.03
N GLU A 174 14.47 -5.93 -13.84
CA GLU A 174 15.32 -6.27 -12.69
C GLU A 174 16.80 -6.17 -12.99
N TYR A 175 17.20 -6.34 -14.25
CA TYR A 175 18.58 -6.31 -14.71
C TYR A 175 18.85 -5.10 -15.59
N GLU A 176 20.07 -4.60 -15.53
CA GLU A 176 20.61 -3.61 -16.45
C GLU A 176 21.83 -4.21 -17.17
N LEU A 177 21.97 -3.86 -18.44
CA LEU A 177 23.16 -4.15 -19.24
C LEU A 177 24.02 -2.89 -19.26
N ILE A 178 25.29 -3.02 -18.87
CA ILE A 178 26.23 -1.91 -18.81
C ILE A 178 27.58 -2.31 -19.40
N ILE A 179 28.36 -1.32 -19.85
CA ILE A 179 29.78 -1.47 -20.10
C ILE A 179 30.54 -0.85 -18.93
N GLY A 180 31.34 -1.67 -18.25
CA GLY A 180 32.30 -1.24 -17.25
C GLY A 180 33.60 -0.78 -17.90
N LEU A 181 34.10 0.37 -17.47
CA LEU A 181 35.35 0.99 -17.90
C LEU A 181 36.21 1.31 -16.67
N GLY A 182 37.52 1.06 -16.74
CA GLY A 182 38.41 1.36 -15.62
C GLY A 182 38.28 0.37 -14.47
N LEU A 183 38.80 -0.85 -14.63
CA LEU A 183 38.83 -1.88 -13.60
C LEU A 183 39.77 -1.51 -12.45
N LEU A 184 39.21 -1.24 -11.27
CA LEU A 184 39.95 -0.95 -10.05
C LEU A 184 40.28 -2.23 -9.29
N CYS A 185 41.58 -2.44 -9.03
CA CYS A 185 42.12 -3.63 -8.36
C CYS A 185 43.01 -3.23 -7.18
N PHE A 186 42.65 -3.65 -5.95
CA PHE A 186 43.54 -3.62 -4.78
C PHE A 186 42.97 -4.41 -3.60
N LYS A 187 43.79 -4.65 -2.58
CA LYS A 187 43.41 -5.28 -1.32
C LYS A 187 43.68 -4.35 -0.15
N VAL A 188 42.69 -4.18 0.72
CA VAL A 188 42.86 -3.45 1.98
C VAL A 188 43.38 -4.39 3.07
N GLU A 189 44.42 -3.97 3.80
CA GLU A 189 45.00 -4.75 4.91
C GLU A 189 44.05 -4.79 6.12
N GLY A 190 43.98 -5.94 6.82
CA GLY A 190 43.29 -6.06 8.12
C GLY A 190 41.85 -6.57 8.11
N GLN A 191 41.21 -6.80 6.95
CA GLN A 191 39.87 -7.39 6.88
C GLN A 191 39.82 -8.56 5.87
N SER A 192 39.28 -9.70 6.29
CA SER A 192 39.32 -10.99 5.58
C SER A 192 38.51 -11.05 4.27
N LYS A 193 37.89 -9.94 3.85
CA LYS A 193 36.99 -9.84 2.67
C LYS A 193 37.18 -8.58 1.82
N SER A 194 38.39 -8.02 1.76
CA SER A 194 38.61 -6.66 1.20
C SER A 194 39.42 -6.61 -0.09
N VAL A 195 39.20 -7.55 -1.01
CA VAL A 195 39.71 -7.45 -2.38
C VAL A 195 38.67 -6.69 -3.21
N ILE A 196 39.10 -5.57 -3.80
CA ILE A 196 38.32 -4.80 -4.77
C ILE A 196 38.83 -5.19 -6.16
N LYS A 197 37.90 -5.62 -7.02
CA LYS A 197 38.07 -5.90 -8.45
C LYS A 197 36.75 -5.59 -9.17
N ARG A 198 36.51 -4.29 -9.44
CA ARG A 198 35.27 -3.79 -10.05
C ARG A 198 35.53 -2.49 -10.80
N HIS A 199 34.78 -2.25 -11.88
CA HIS A 199 34.91 -1.06 -12.70
C HIS A 199 34.44 0.20 -11.97
N CYS A 200 35.19 1.29 -12.14
CA CYS A 200 34.89 2.61 -11.59
C CYS A 200 33.85 3.35 -12.42
N PHE A 201 33.96 3.32 -13.74
CA PHE A 201 33.05 4.02 -14.63
C PHE A 201 32.15 3.00 -15.31
N VAL A 202 30.87 3.33 -15.48
CA VAL A 202 29.92 2.46 -16.17
C VAL A 202 29.09 3.28 -17.15
N ALA A 203 28.82 2.70 -18.31
CA ALA A 203 27.94 3.24 -19.34
C ALA A 203 26.76 2.28 -19.54
N ASP A 204 25.55 2.81 -19.75
CA ASP A 204 24.37 2.05 -20.10
C ASP A 204 24.51 1.48 -21.52
N ALA A 205 24.16 0.20 -21.67
CA ALA A 205 24.25 -0.54 -22.92
C ALA A 205 22.91 -1.19 -23.28
N SER A 206 22.67 -1.39 -24.57
CA SER A 206 21.56 -2.17 -25.12
C SER A 206 22.08 -3.32 -25.97
N ILE A 207 21.29 -4.40 -26.09
CA ILE A 207 21.62 -5.55 -26.94
C ILE A 207 20.43 -5.92 -27.81
N ASP A 208 20.64 -5.91 -29.12
CA ASP A 208 19.66 -6.27 -30.12
C ASP A 208 20.06 -7.57 -30.83
N PHE A 209 19.06 -8.30 -31.33
CA PHE A 209 19.25 -9.55 -32.05
C PHE A 209 18.50 -9.54 -33.39
N ASP A 210 19.24 -9.67 -34.49
CA ASP A 210 18.69 -9.91 -35.83
C ASP A 210 18.54 -11.44 -36.05
N PRO A 211 17.31 -11.99 -36.00
CA PRO A 211 17.10 -13.43 -36.13
C PRO A 211 17.33 -13.97 -37.55
N GLU A 212 17.17 -13.14 -38.58
CA GLU A 212 17.37 -13.57 -39.97
C GLU A 212 18.86 -13.76 -40.27
N LYS A 213 19.70 -12.84 -39.75
CA LYS A 213 21.15 -12.89 -39.95
C LYS A 213 21.90 -13.60 -38.83
N GLY A 214 21.23 -13.85 -37.70
CA GLY A 214 21.82 -14.43 -36.49
C GLY A 214 22.89 -13.53 -35.88
N ILE A 215 22.68 -12.21 -35.85
CA ILE A 215 23.65 -11.21 -35.37
C ILE A 215 23.17 -10.60 -34.06
N PHE A 216 24.06 -10.53 -33.07
CA PHE A 216 23.88 -9.69 -31.90
C PHE A 216 24.63 -8.37 -32.08
N THR A 217 23.98 -7.26 -31.74
CA THR A 217 24.60 -5.93 -31.76
C THR A 217 24.44 -5.30 -30.39
N VAL A 218 25.54 -4.80 -29.82
CA VAL A 218 25.57 -4.06 -28.56
C VAL A 218 25.96 -2.63 -28.85
N ASN A 219 25.16 -1.69 -28.34
CA ASN A 219 25.31 -0.25 -28.50
C ASN A 219 24.97 0.48 -27.21
N GLU A 220 24.95 1.81 -27.27
CA GLU A 220 24.49 2.64 -26.16
C GLU A 220 23.07 2.31 -25.71
N GLY A 221 22.80 2.62 -24.44
CA GLY A 221 21.44 2.61 -23.92
C GLY A 221 20.52 3.53 -24.72
N LYS A 222 19.22 3.29 -24.64
CA LYS A 222 18.22 4.03 -25.45
C LYS A 222 18.10 5.51 -25.14
N GLU A 223 18.55 5.91 -23.96
CA GLU A 223 18.63 7.30 -23.53
C GLU A 223 20.10 7.81 -23.58
N GLY A 224 20.93 7.18 -24.40
CA GLY A 224 22.37 7.38 -24.50
C GLY A 224 23.19 6.50 -23.55
N ALA A 225 24.52 6.59 -23.65
CA ALA A 225 25.44 5.80 -22.83
C ALA A 225 25.47 6.19 -21.34
N LYS A 226 25.01 7.39 -20.96
CA LYS A 226 24.88 7.88 -19.57
C LYS A 226 26.03 7.45 -18.65
N LEU A 227 27.23 7.93 -18.94
CA LEU A 227 28.42 7.60 -18.15
C LEU A 227 28.27 8.04 -16.69
N ARG A 228 28.56 7.12 -15.77
CA ARG A 228 28.48 7.38 -14.32
C ARG A 228 29.63 6.76 -13.54
N LEU A 229 29.96 7.43 -12.44
CA LEU A 229 30.97 7.00 -11.47
C LEU A 229 30.36 6.07 -10.41
N GLU A 230 31.03 4.95 -10.13
CA GLU A 230 30.68 3.97 -9.11
C GLU A 230 31.71 3.99 -7.97
N THR A 231 31.31 4.59 -6.85
CA THR A 231 32.14 4.71 -5.63
C THR A 231 31.73 3.75 -4.51
N GLU A 232 30.61 3.05 -4.67
CA GLU A 232 30.00 2.18 -3.66
C GLU A 232 30.96 1.12 -3.11
N MET A 233 31.78 0.52 -3.98
CA MET A 233 32.77 -0.50 -3.59
C MET A 233 33.81 0.00 -2.58
N LEU A 234 34.02 1.32 -2.53
CA LEU A 234 34.99 2.00 -1.67
C LEU A 234 34.39 2.42 -0.32
N LYS A 235 33.07 2.31 -0.17
CA LYS A 235 32.37 2.66 1.06
C LYS A 235 32.96 1.86 2.23
N ASP A 236 33.20 2.57 3.33
CA ASP A 236 33.80 2.09 4.59
C ASP A 236 35.28 1.64 4.48
N LEU A 237 35.94 1.84 3.33
CA LEU A 237 37.33 1.40 3.09
C LEU A 237 38.30 2.55 2.81
N LEU A 238 37.87 3.58 2.07
CA LEU A 238 38.70 4.75 1.73
C LEU A 238 37.89 6.03 1.85
N GLU A 239 38.49 7.06 2.44
CA GLU A 239 38.00 8.43 2.31
C GLU A 239 38.57 9.03 1.02
N TYR A 240 37.72 9.71 0.25
CA TYR A 240 38.09 10.35 -1.00
C TYR A 240 37.40 11.72 -1.13
N ASP A 241 37.98 12.61 -1.94
CA ASP A 241 37.52 13.99 -2.08
C ASP A 241 36.17 14.07 -2.81
N VAL A 242 35.15 14.57 -2.09
CA VAL A 242 33.78 14.74 -2.60
C VAL A 242 33.70 15.86 -3.64
N VAL A 243 34.57 16.88 -3.58
CA VAL A 243 34.60 17.97 -4.56
C VAL A 243 35.10 17.43 -5.89
N LEU A 244 36.20 16.68 -5.88
CA LEU A 244 36.74 16.06 -7.08
C LEU A 244 35.80 15.00 -7.65
N GLN A 245 35.08 14.25 -6.80
CA GLN A 245 34.05 13.32 -7.27
C GLN A 245 33.01 14.04 -8.14
N LYS A 246 32.50 15.19 -7.70
CA LYS A 246 31.53 15.98 -8.47
C LYS A 246 32.12 16.50 -9.78
N GLU A 247 33.38 16.93 -9.77
CA GLU A 247 34.07 17.37 -10.99
C GLU A 247 34.20 16.22 -12.01
N ILE A 248 34.54 15.02 -11.55
CA ILE A 248 34.61 13.81 -12.38
C ILE A 248 33.22 13.45 -12.91
N GLU A 249 32.19 13.46 -12.07
CA GLU A 249 30.81 13.19 -12.50
C GLU A 249 30.33 14.18 -13.57
N GLN A 250 30.69 15.46 -13.46
CA GLN A 250 30.38 16.47 -14.48
C GLN A 250 31.14 16.21 -15.79
N LYS A 251 32.44 15.91 -15.73
CA LYS A 251 33.23 15.52 -16.91
C LYS A 251 32.67 14.26 -17.60
N LEU A 252 32.20 13.28 -16.83
CA LEU A 252 31.58 12.07 -17.39
C LEU A 252 30.28 12.38 -18.16
N GLN A 253 29.52 13.39 -17.75
CA GLN A 253 28.34 13.83 -18.50
C GLN A 253 28.74 14.42 -19.87
N GLU A 254 29.82 15.18 -19.94
CA GLU A 254 30.35 15.74 -21.20
C GLU A 254 30.79 14.66 -22.19
N TYR A 255 31.31 13.52 -21.69
CA TYR A 255 31.76 12.40 -22.53
C TYR A 255 30.69 11.35 -22.82
N SER A 256 29.43 11.57 -22.41
CA SER A 256 28.37 10.55 -22.52
C SER A 256 28.03 10.16 -23.96
N GLU A 257 28.34 10.99 -24.95
CA GLU A 257 28.17 10.66 -26.38
C GLU A 257 29.31 9.79 -26.93
N ALA A 258 30.47 9.75 -26.27
CA ALA A 258 31.66 9.02 -26.73
C ALA A 258 32.37 8.28 -25.58
N PRO A 259 31.80 7.17 -25.07
CA PRO A 259 32.31 6.49 -23.88
C PRO A 259 33.65 5.77 -24.07
N PHE A 260 34.13 5.64 -25.30
CA PHE A 260 35.43 5.05 -25.64
C PHE A 260 36.49 6.09 -26.05
N SER A 261 36.25 7.38 -25.78
CA SER A 261 37.18 8.46 -26.11
C SER A 261 38.51 8.36 -25.35
N SER A 262 39.57 8.96 -25.92
CA SER A 262 40.86 9.10 -25.24
C SER A 262 40.77 9.96 -23.98
N ASP A 263 39.83 10.90 -23.92
CA ASP A 263 39.65 11.81 -22.79
C ASP A 263 39.12 11.12 -21.54
N LEU A 264 38.36 10.03 -21.72
CA LEU A 264 37.94 9.17 -20.62
C LEU A 264 39.14 8.51 -19.91
N LYS A 265 40.19 8.14 -20.66
CA LYS A 265 41.43 7.57 -20.06
C LYS A 265 42.16 8.59 -19.17
N ASN A 266 42.17 9.86 -19.55
CA ASN A 266 42.71 10.94 -18.72
C ASN A 266 41.90 11.10 -17.43
N THR A 267 40.58 11.00 -17.52
CA THR A 267 39.68 11.08 -16.35
C THR A 267 39.85 9.88 -15.41
N LEU A 268 40.07 8.66 -15.94
CA LEU A 268 40.43 7.47 -15.15
C LEU A 268 41.75 7.66 -14.40
N LYS A 269 42.76 8.26 -15.04
CA LYS A 269 44.03 8.59 -14.41
C LYS A 269 43.86 9.59 -13.26
N MET A 270 43.04 10.62 -13.48
CA MET A 270 42.72 11.62 -12.46
C MET A 270 42.03 10.97 -11.24
N TRP A 271 41.08 10.06 -11.49
CA TRP A 271 40.41 9.29 -10.43
C TRP A 271 41.35 8.33 -9.69
N ALA A 272 42.27 7.65 -10.38
CA ALA A 272 43.24 6.77 -9.72
C ALA A 272 44.10 7.54 -8.70
N GLN A 273 44.54 8.73 -9.05
CA GLN A 273 45.40 9.59 -8.22
C GLN A 273 44.65 10.20 -7.03
N SER A 274 43.33 10.37 -7.12
CA SER A 274 42.53 10.91 -6.02
C SER A 274 42.22 9.88 -4.93
N LEU A 275 42.25 8.60 -5.27
CA LEU A 275 42.00 7.53 -4.30
C LEU A 275 43.18 7.31 -3.36
N HIS A 276 44.41 7.55 -3.81
CA HIS A 276 45.63 7.39 -3.01
C HIS A 276 46.81 8.10 -3.68
N PHE A 277 47.76 8.62 -2.88
CA PHE A 277 48.96 9.30 -3.39
C PHE A 277 49.80 8.44 -4.36
N ASN A 278 49.82 7.12 -4.15
CA ASN A 278 50.46 6.15 -5.04
C ASN A 278 49.46 5.40 -5.94
N GLY A 279 48.28 5.95 -6.17
CA GLY A 279 47.30 5.39 -7.09
C GLY A 279 47.83 5.45 -8.53
N ASN A 280 47.72 4.34 -9.26
CA ASN A 280 48.28 4.24 -10.61
C ASN A 280 47.22 3.86 -11.64
N TYR A 281 47.31 4.46 -12.82
CA TYR A 281 46.51 4.10 -13.98
C TYR A 281 47.40 3.42 -15.03
N ILE A 282 46.95 2.27 -15.54
CA ILE A 282 47.66 1.51 -16.57
C ILE A 282 46.73 1.33 -17.77
N ASP A 283 47.14 1.85 -18.92
CA ASP A 283 46.41 1.67 -20.18
C ASP A 283 46.67 0.28 -20.77
N LYS A 284 46.02 -0.74 -20.18
CA LYS A 284 46.06 -2.14 -20.60
C LYS A 284 44.63 -2.64 -20.76
N LEU A 285 44.38 -3.48 -21.77
CA LEU A 285 43.08 -4.12 -22.01
C LEU A 285 42.85 -5.40 -21.17
N ASP A 286 43.93 -5.93 -20.62
CA ASP A 286 43.93 -7.18 -19.84
C ASP A 286 43.37 -6.98 -18.44
N HIS A 287 42.51 -7.89 -18.00
CA HIS A 287 41.88 -7.89 -16.69
C HIS A 287 42.69 -8.65 -15.63
N GLU A 288 43.73 -9.40 -16.03
CA GLU A 288 44.64 -10.09 -15.13
C GLU A 288 45.70 -9.13 -14.55
N ILE A 289 45.55 -8.81 -13.27
CA ILE A 289 46.43 -7.90 -12.54
C ILE A 289 46.78 -8.51 -11.19
N THR A 290 48.07 -8.47 -10.83
CA THR A 290 48.52 -8.85 -9.49
C THR A 290 47.95 -7.87 -8.47
N ILE A 291 47.12 -8.38 -7.56
CA ILE A 291 46.45 -7.57 -6.54
C ILE A 291 47.49 -6.93 -5.63
N SER A 292 47.53 -5.60 -5.63
CA SER A 292 48.39 -4.77 -4.80
C SER A 292 47.66 -4.27 -3.55
N THR A 293 48.38 -3.76 -2.56
CA THR A 293 47.80 -3.00 -1.43
C THR A 293 47.47 -1.55 -1.81
N LYS A 294 47.89 -1.10 -2.99
CA LYS A 294 47.64 0.24 -3.54
C LYS A 294 46.59 0.18 -4.65
N PRO A 295 45.70 1.19 -4.80
CA PRO A 295 44.69 1.20 -5.84
C PRO A 295 45.34 1.30 -7.23
N ILE A 296 45.05 0.33 -8.09
CA ILE A 296 45.48 0.31 -9.49
C ILE A 296 44.22 0.28 -10.35
N ILE A 297 44.11 1.23 -11.29
CA ILE A 297 43.04 1.25 -12.29
C ILE A 297 43.63 0.82 -13.64
N THR A 298 42.97 -0.12 -14.31
CA THR A 298 43.29 -0.55 -15.67
C THR A 298 42.12 -0.27 -16.61
N TYR A 299 42.38 0.01 -17.89
CA TYR A 299 41.28 0.37 -18.80
C TYR A 299 40.27 -0.78 -18.98
N SER A 300 40.76 -2.00 -19.22
CA SER A 300 40.09 -3.32 -19.19
C SER A 300 38.55 -3.31 -19.22
N PRO A 301 37.94 -3.01 -20.38
CA PRO A 301 36.49 -2.88 -20.51
C PRO A 301 35.77 -4.23 -20.48
N ALA A 302 34.56 -4.25 -19.90
CA ALA A 302 33.72 -5.44 -19.81
C ALA A 302 32.24 -5.13 -20.06
N LEU A 303 31.55 -5.99 -20.80
CA LEU A 303 30.09 -6.00 -20.87
C LEU A 303 29.55 -6.77 -19.67
N ILE A 304 28.63 -6.18 -18.91
CA ILE A 304 28.12 -6.73 -17.65
C ILE A 304 26.60 -6.64 -17.63
N LEU A 305 25.93 -7.78 -17.44
CA LEU A 305 24.51 -7.86 -17.11
C LEU A 305 24.37 -8.11 -15.61
N ARG A 306 23.84 -7.13 -14.87
CA ARG A 306 23.70 -7.19 -13.41
C ARG A 306 22.30 -6.79 -12.97
N LYS A 307 21.90 -7.16 -11.75
CA LYS A 307 20.67 -6.64 -11.16
C LYS A 307 20.78 -5.13 -10.95
N ARG A 308 19.71 -4.39 -11.26
CA ARG A 308 19.62 -2.94 -11.02
C ARG A 308 19.90 -2.65 -9.55
N ASN A 309 20.86 -1.75 -9.33
CA ASN A 309 21.28 -1.32 -8.00
C ASN A 309 20.22 -0.38 -7.38
N THR A 310 20.06 -0.38 -6.04
CA THR A 310 19.16 0.53 -5.30
C THR A 310 19.56 2.00 -5.44
N LYS A 311 20.73 2.33 -6.01
CA LYS A 311 21.21 3.67 -6.36
C LYS A 311 20.25 4.43 -7.28
N SER A 312 19.57 3.76 -8.22
CA SER A 312 18.52 4.41 -9.02
C SER A 312 17.37 4.93 -8.14
N LEU A 313 16.98 4.15 -7.14
CA LEU A 313 15.96 4.53 -6.16
C LEU A 313 16.47 5.64 -5.23
N SER A 314 17.71 5.53 -4.74
CA SER A 314 18.38 6.57 -3.92
C SER A 314 18.53 7.90 -4.68
N ASN A 315 18.89 7.85 -5.95
CA ASN A 315 18.97 9.03 -6.82
C ASN A 315 17.59 9.62 -7.05
N SER A 316 16.56 8.78 -7.27
CA SER A 316 15.17 9.23 -7.37
C SER A 316 14.71 9.93 -6.09
N PHE A 317 15.02 9.37 -4.91
CA PHE A 317 14.72 10.03 -3.64
C PHE A 317 15.51 11.33 -3.46
N SER A 318 16.75 11.40 -3.93
CA SER A 318 17.54 12.63 -3.90
C SER A 318 16.93 13.71 -4.79
N ASN A 319 16.54 13.35 -6.02
CA ASN A 319 15.84 14.25 -6.94
C ASN A 319 14.51 14.73 -6.36
N ILE A 320 13.77 13.87 -5.65
CA ILE A 320 12.53 14.25 -4.96
C ILE A 320 12.83 15.23 -3.81
N ILE A 321 13.89 15.00 -3.03
CA ILE A 321 14.32 15.93 -1.98
C ILE A 321 14.67 17.29 -2.58
N ASP A 322 15.45 17.32 -3.67
CA ASP A 322 15.85 18.55 -4.35
C ASP A 322 14.63 19.27 -4.97
N PHE A 323 13.69 18.51 -5.54
CA PHE A 323 12.43 19.05 -6.05
C PHE A 323 11.59 19.69 -4.94
N ILE A 324 11.44 19.03 -3.78
CA ILE A 324 10.73 19.57 -2.61
C ILE A 324 11.44 20.82 -2.07
N LEU A 325 12.77 20.84 -2.09
CA LEU A 325 13.57 22.00 -1.69
C LEU A 325 13.30 23.20 -2.60
N ASN A 326 13.12 22.99 -3.92
CA ASN A 326 13.03 24.06 -4.91
C ASN A 326 11.60 24.51 -5.29
N ASN A 327 10.61 23.61 -5.36
CA ASN A 327 9.34 23.86 -6.08
C ASN A 327 8.05 23.90 -5.24
N MET A 328 8.13 23.97 -3.89
CA MET A 328 6.99 24.15 -2.95
C MET A 328 5.62 23.65 -3.45
N PRO A 329 5.37 22.32 -3.44
CA PRO A 329 4.01 21.83 -3.68
C PRO A 329 3.11 22.11 -2.47
N ASP A 330 1.96 22.74 -2.70
CA ASP A 330 1.04 23.27 -1.66
C ASP A 330 0.48 22.23 -0.68
N LYS A 331 0.51 20.92 -1.03
CA LYS A 331 0.22 19.74 -0.18
C LYS A 331 0.37 18.46 -1.00
N LEU A 332 1.10 17.47 -0.49
CA LEU A 332 1.07 16.10 -1.05
C LEU A 332 0.15 15.23 -0.20
N GLY A 333 -1.15 15.28 -0.50
CA GLY A 333 -2.19 14.59 0.29
C GLY A 333 -1.98 13.09 0.52
N LEU A 334 -1.17 12.40 -0.30
CA LEU A 334 -0.81 11.00 -0.08
C LEU A 334 0.24 10.84 1.05
N ILE A 335 1.19 11.78 1.12
CA ILE A 335 2.33 11.83 2.04
C ILE A 335 1.93 12.45 3.38
N ASP A 336 0.94 13.34 3.40
CA ASP A 336 0.44 13.93 4.65
C ASP A 336 -0.02 12.88 5.66
N ASP A 337 -0.75 11.88 5.17
CA ASP A 337 -1.17 10.74 5.99
C ASP A 337 0.00 9.87 6.48
N LEU A 338 1.13 9.86 5.77
CA LEU A 338 2.33 9.11 6.15
C LEU A 338 3.24 9.89 7.11
N THR A 339 3.10 11.22 7.16
CA THR A 339 3.96 12.12 7.95
C THR A 339 3.24 12.71 9.15
N GLU A 340 2.00 12.26 9.42
CA GLU A 340 1.15 12.73 10.53
C GLU A 340 1.08 14.27 10.57
N THR A 341 1.03 14.92 9.40
CA THR A 341 0.94 16.39 9.26
C THR A 341 -0.49 16.91 9.37
N ASN A 342 -1.48 16.02 9.49
CA ASN A 342 -2.85 16.41 9.79
C ASN A 342 -2.91 17.02 11.18
N THR A 343 -2.90 18.36 11.23
CA THR A 343 -3.37 19.15 12.35
C THR A 343 -4.76 18.65 12.77
N SER A 344 -5.00 18.78 14.07
CA SER A 344 -6.15 18.31 14.84
C SER A 344 -7.55 18.73 14.37
N GLU A 345 -7.70 19.35 13.20
CA GLU A 345 -8.98 19.82 12.67
C GLU A 345 -9.69 18.79 11.76
N ASP A 346 -8.98 17.81 11.19
CA ASP A 346 -9.58 16.76 10.32
C ASP A 346 -9.82 15.41 11.04
N LYS A 347 -9.71 15.37 12.37
CA LYS A 347 -9.88 14.14 13.18
C LYS A 347 -11.35 13.82 13.56
N SER A 348 -12.34 14.57 13.07
CA SER A 348 -13.76 14.28 13.35
C SER A 348 -14.32 13.07 12.60
N ASP A 349 -13.66 12.58 11.54
CA ASP A 349 -14.26 11.59 10.64
C ASP A 349 -13.70 10.16 10.79
N ARG A 350 -12.89 9.89 11.83
CA ARG A 350 -12.24 8.58 12.00
C ARG A 350 -12.87 7.60 12.99
N THR A 351 -14.04 7.90 13.56
CA THR A 351 -14.74 6.94 14.43
C THR A 351 -16.26 7.00 14.25
N SER A 352 -16.79 6.18 13.35
CA SER A 352 -18.10 5.53 13.47
C SER A 352 -18.34 4.62 12.25
N TYR A 353 -18.03 3.34 12.42
CA TYR A 353 -18.73 2.28 11.70
C TYR A 353 -20.00 1.98 12.48
N GLU A 354 -21.08 2.70 12.16
CA GLU A 354 -22.44 2.27 12.48
C GLU A 354 -23.32 2.50 11.25
N ASP A 355 -23.96 1.42 10.80
CA ASP A 355 -24.98 1.40 9.77
C ASP A 355 -26.09 2.39 10.13
N THR A 356 -26.07 3.56 9.48
CA THR A 356 -27.17 4.51 9.49
C THR A 356 -27.83 4.51 8.12
N SER A 357 -28.69 3.52 7.92
CA SER A 357 -29.78 3.60 6.97
C SER A 357 -30.88 4.50 7.54
N SER A 358 -30.77 5.82 7.37
CA SER A 358 -31.96 6.70 7.33
C SER A 358 -31.64 8.12 6.86
N ASN A 359 -32.23 8.45 5.72
CA ASN A 359 -32.71 9.76 5.27
C ASN A 359 -31.74 10.95 5.24
N THR A 360 -31.08 11.11 4.10
CA THR A 360 -30.81 12.44 3.52
C THR A 360 -31.52 12.55 2.17
N ASN A 361 -32.64 13.27 2.15
CA ASN A 361 -33.29 13.78 0.94
C ASN A 361 -32.60 15.07 0.46
N ASP A 362 -31.26 15.07 0.44
CA ASP A 362 -30.46 16.16 -0.15
C ASP A 362 -29.54 15.58 -1.22
N SER A 363 -30.00 15.70 -2.46
CA SER A 363 -29.27 15.45 -3.70
C SER A 363 -28.56 14.09 -3.83
N ILE A 364 -29.34 13.02 -4.05
CA ILE A 364 -28.82 11.89 -4.83
C ILE A 364 -28.61 12.40 -6.25
N LYS A 365 -27.42 12.97 -6.53
CA LYS A 365 -26.83 12.74 -7.84
C LYS A 365 -26.59 11.24 -7.88
N ASP A 366 -27.38 10.53 -8.67
CA ASP A 366 -27.08 9.15 -9.04
C ASP A 366 -25.67 9.16 -9.66
N ASP A 367 -24.64 8.86 -8.88
CA ASP A 367 -23.29 8.66 -9.39
C ASP A 367 -23.32 7.36 -10.19
N ILE A 368 -23.63 7.51 -11.48
CA ILE A 368 -23.66 6.42 -12.44
C ILE A 368 -22.30 5.72 -12.42
N ILE A 369 -22.30 4.46 -11.99
CA ILE A 369 -21.09 3.62 -12.05
C ILE A 369 -20.90 3.14 -13.49
N TYR A 370 -19.71 3.41 -14.03
CA TYR A 370 -19.30 3.12 -15.40
C TYR A 370 -18.39 1.89 -15.46
N PHE A 371 -18.96 0.73 -15.16
CA PHE A 371 -18.24 -0.55 -15.23
C PHE A 371 -18.48 -1.25 -16.57
N PRO A 372 -17.44 -1.52 -17.38
CA PRO A 372 -17.58 -2.26 -18.63
C PRO A 372 -17.84 -3.76 -18.42
N LYS A 373 -17.54 -4.30 -17.23
CA LYS A 373 -17.68 -5.73 -16.92
C LYS A 373 -18.59 -5.97 -15.73
N PRO A 374 -19.21 -7.16 -15.62
CA PRO A 374 -20.06 -7.52 -14.49
C PRO A 374 -19.32 -7.30 -13.16
N ALA A 375 -20.03 -6.75 -12.18
CA ALA A 375 -19.51 -6.52 -10.85
C ALA A 375 -20.51 -7.01 -9.79
N ASN A 376 -19.99 -7.50 -8.67
CA ASN A 376 -20.79 -7.83 -7.49
C ASN A 376 -20.96 -6.61 -6.58
N ASP A 377 -21.81 -6.73 -5.56
CA ASP A 377 -22.12 -5.61 -4.64
C ASP A 377 -20.87 -5.15 -3.87
N GLN A 378 -19.98 -6.08 -3.50
CA GLN A 378 -18.70 -5.75 -2.85
C GLN A 378 -17.77 -4.90 -3.75
N GLN A 379 -17.73 -5.19 -5.05
CA GLN A 379 -16.94 -4.42 -6.02
C GLN A 379 -17.55 -3.03 -6.25
N ILE A 380 -18.87 -2.90 -6.19
CA ILE A 380 -19.58 -1.62 -6.25
C ILE A 380 -19.28 -0.78 -5.00
N GLU A 381 -19.26 -1.41 -3.83
CA GLU A 381 -18.94 -0.76 -2.55
C GLU A 381 -17.54 -0.13 -2.56
N ILE A 382 -16.58 -0.69 -3.31
CA ILE A 382 -15.24 -0.09 -3.46
C ILE A 382 -15.33 1.33 -4.05
N VAL A 383 -16.17 1.54 -5.06
CA VAL A 383 -16.35 2.88 -5.67
C VAL A 383 -17.01 3.83 -4.67
N GLN A 384 -18.03 3.36 -3.94
CA GLN A 384 -18.69 4.16 -2.92
C GLN A 384 -17.72 4.58 -1.81
N ARG A 385 -16.83 3.67 -1.39
CA ARG A 385 -15.76 3.98 -0.44
C ARG A 385 -14.72 4.93 -1.03
N LEU A 386 -14.36 4.79 -2.32
CA LEU A 386 -13.42 5.72 -2.99
C LEU A 386 -13.96 7.15 -3.08
N ASN A 387 -15.28 7.31 -3.21
CA ASN A 387 -15.91 8.64 -3.22
C ASN A 387 -15.89 9.31 -1.82
N LYS A 388 -15.92 8.50 -0.75
CA LYS A 388 -15.93 8.98 0.64
C LYS A 388 -14.53 9.09 1.27
N HIS A 389 -13.60 8.25 0.85
CA HIS A 389 -12.28 8.11 1.46
C HIS A 389 -11.16 8.31 0.45
N LYS A 390 -10.09 9.00 0.88
CA LYS A 390 -8.88 9.21 0.06
C LYS A 390 -8.15 7.90 -0.27
N LYS A 391 -8.31 6.86 0.55
CA LYS A 391 -7.60 5.58 0.44
C LYS A 391 -8.56 4.42 0.76
N VAL A 392 -8.49 3.36 -0.05
CA VAL A 392 -9.28 2.14 0.14
C VAL A 392 -8.37 0.94 -0.04
N LEU A 393 -8.33 0.07 0.98
CA LEU A 393 -7.63 -1.21 0.91
C LEU A 393 -8.61 -2.29 0.46
N VAL A 394 -8.27 -2.99 -0.61
CA VAL A 394 -9.08 -4.09 -1.16
C VAL A 394 -8.27 -5.38 -1.06
N GLN A 395 -8.74 -6.33 -0.26
CA GLN A 395 -8.14 -7.65 -0.11
C GLN A 395 -9.10 -8.73 -0.61
N GLY A 396 -8.58 -9.81 -1.18
CA GLY A 396 -9.39 -11.01 -1.38
C GLY A 396 -8.54 -12.26 -1.64
N PRO A 397 -9.16 -13.44 -1.69
CA PRO A 397 -8.51 -14.68 -2.11
C PRO A 397 -7.99 -14.65 -3.57
N PRO A 398 -7.03 -15.50 -3.96
CA PRO A 398 -6.66 -15.65 -5.38
C PRO A 398 -7.87 -16.10 -6.21
N GLY A 399 -7.98 -15.61 -7.45
CA GLY A 399 -9.08 -15.97 -8.37
C GLY A 399 -10.37 -15.17 -8.22
N THR A 400 -10.52 -14.29 -7.21
CA THR A 400 -11.75 -13.51 -6.98
C THR A 400 -11.91 -12.26 -7.87
N GLY A 401 -11.38 -12.29 -9.10
CA GLY A 401 -11.60 -11.22 -10.08
C GLY A 401 -10.94 -9.87 -9.77
N LYS A 402 -9.84 -9.81 -9.00
CA LYS A 402 -9.18 -8.52 -8.67
C LYS A 402 -8.78 -7.71 -9.90
N THR A 403 -8.20 -8.38 -10.90
CA THR A 403 -7.83 -7.73 -12.17
C THR A 403 -9.06 -7.17 -12.90
N HIS A 404 -10.20 -7.87 -12.81
CA HIS A 404 -11.48 -7.35 -13.32
C HIS A 404 -11.94 -6.13 -12.54
N THR A 405 -11.84 -6.15 -11.21
CA THR A 405 -12.15 -5.00 -10.36
C THR A 405 -11.28 -3.80 -10.74
N ILE A 406 -9.97 -4.00 -10.93
CA ILE A 406 -9.04 -2.93 -11.34
C ILE A 406 -9.44 -2.33 -12.69
N ALA A 407 -9.74 -3.16 -13.70
CA ALA A 407 -10.19 -2.68 -15.00
C ALA A 407 -11.50 -1.85 -14.91
N ASN A 408 -12.46 -2.32 -14.10
CA ASN A 408 -13.71 -1.60 -13.85
C ASN A 408 -13.47 -0.25 -13.16
N LEU A 409 -12.58 -0.21 -12.16
CA LEU A 409 -12.21 1.02 -11.46
C LEU A 409 -11.51 2.01 -12.40
N ILE A 410 -10.58 1.56 -13.24
CA ILE A 410 -9.91 2.40 -14.23
C ILE A 410 -10.94 3.07 -15.13
N CYS A 411 -11.87 2.30 -15.69
CA CYS A 411 -12.89 2.84 -16.59
C CYS A 411 -13.82 3.84 -15.89
N HIS A 412 -14.22 3.56 -14.65
CA HIS A 412 -15.04 4.49 -13.87
C HIS A 412 -14.31 5.78 -13.53
N LEU A 413 -13.04 5.71 -13.12
CA LEU A 413 -12.22 6.87 -12.80
C LEU A 413 -11.95 7.73 -14.05
N LEU A 414 -11.67 7.10 -15.19
CA LEU A 414 -11.50 7.81 -16.46
C LEU A 414 -12.80 8.49 -16.90
N ALA A 415 -13.94 7.80 -16.81
CA ALA A 415 -15.26 8.36 -17.14
C ALA A 415 -15.66 9.52 -16.21
N THR A 416 -15.09 9.60 -15.01
CA THR A 416 -15.29 10.70 -14.05
C THR A 416 -14.19 11.77 -14.13
N ASN A 417 -13.49 11.86 -15.27
CA ASN A 417 -12.43 12.83 -15.55
C ASN A 417 -11.23 12.77 -14.59
N LYS A 418 -10.90 11.58 -14.05
CA LYS A 418 -9.71 11.38 -13.23
C LYS A 418 -8.56 10.83 -14.07
N LYS A 419 -7.33 11.18 -13.69
CA LYS A 419 -6.10 10.56 -14.19
C LYS A 419 -5.76 9.38 -13.28
N VAL A 420 -5.33 8.26 -13.87
CA VAL A 420 -5.05 7.03 -13.14
C VAL A 420 -3.59 6.62 -13.38
N LEU A 421 -2.81 6.53 -12.30
CA LEU A 421 -1.48 5.91 -12.32
C LEU A 421 -1.59 4.50 -11.73
N ILE A 422 -1.12 3.51 -12.48
CA ILE A 422 -1.14 2.11 -12.07
C ILE A 422 0.31 1.68 -11.81
N THR A 423 0.56 1.15 -10.62
CA THR A 423 1.86 0.59 -10.26
C THR A 423 1.70 -0.89 -9.92
N ALA A 424 2.67 -1.71 -10.35
CA ALA A 424 2.72 -3.12 -10.03
C ALA A 424 4.18 -3.57 -9.91
N GLN A 425 4.40 -4.69 -9.22
CA GLN A 425 5.76 -5.22 -9.03
C GLN A 425 6.39 -5.77 -10.32
N THR A 426 5.58 -6.18 -11.30
CA THR A 426 6.07 -6.80 -12.55
C THR A 426 5.36 -6.23 -13.77
N LYS A 427 6.08 -6.07 -14.89
CA LYS A 427 5.51 -5.68 -16.19
C LYS A 427 4.39 -6.63 -16.65
N ARG A 428 4.53 -7.93 -16.37
CA ARG A 428 3.50 -8.94 -16.69
C ARG A 428 2.14 -8.60 -16.05
N ALA A 429 2.12 -8.14 -14.81
CA ALA A 429 0.87 -7.76 -14.15
C ALA A 429 0.19 -6.56 -14.82
N LEU A 430 0.98 -5.59 -15.30
CA LEU A 430 0.48 -4.43 -16.04
C LEU A 430 -0.08 -4.83 -17.40
N ASN A 431 0.60 -5.72 -18.13
CA ASN A 431 0.11 -6.24 -19.42
C ASN A 431 -1.23 -6.97 -19.26
N VAL A 432 -1.35 -7.81 -18.22
CA VAL A 432 -2.62 -8.51 -17.90
C VAL A 432 -3.74 -7.51 -17.56
N ILE A 433 -3.44 -6.38 -16.92
CA ILE A 433 -4.44 -5.33 -16.68
C ILE A 433 -4.83 -4.65 -18.00
N LYS A 434 -3.86 -4.30 -18.86
CA LYS A 434 -4.07 -3.68 -20.18
C LYS A 434 -5.01 -4.55 -21.04
N GLU A 435 -4.76 -5.87 -21.12
CA GLU A 435 -5.60 -6.82 -21.85
C GLU A 435 -7.06 -6.92 -21.32
N LYS A 436 -7.30 -6.56 -20.04
CA LYS A 436 -8.67 -6.56 -19.49
C LYS A 436 -9.42 -5.27 -19.78
N LEU A 437 -8.75 -4.20 -20.20
CA LEU A 437 -9.40 -2.95 -20.58
C LEU A 437 -10.11 -3.09 -21.94
N PRO A 438 -11.19 -2.32 -22.19
CA PRO A 438 -11.81 -2.23 -23.51
C PRO A 438 -10.82 -1.80 -24.59
N GLU A 439 -10.98 -2.29 -25.82
CA GLU A 439 -10.09 -1.97 -26.96
C GLU A 439 -10.02 -0.47 -27.23
N GLU A 440 -11.07 0.28 -26.90
CA GLU A 440 -11.12 1.73 -27.08
C GLU A 440 -10.26 2.48 -26.05
N ILE A 441 -9.94 1.87 -24.91
CA ILE A 441 -9.16 2.45 -23.80
C ILE A 441 -7.70 1.97 -23.83
N GLN A 442 -7.43 0.77 -24.35
CA GLN A 442 -6.07 0.20 -24.39
C GLN A 442 -5.03 1.13 -25.03
N PRO A 443 -5.29 1.81 -26.17
CA PRO A 443 -4.33 2.73 -26.79
C PRO A 443 -4.13 4.04 -26.02
N LEU A 444 -4.98 4.33 -25.02
CA LEU A 444 -4.82 5.51 -24.16
C LEU A 444 -3.88 5.23 -22.97
N CYS A 445 -3.48 3.97 -22.79
CA CYS A 445 -2.61 3.55 -21.70
C CYS A 445 -1.15 3.68 -22.13
N ILE A 446 -0.38 4.48 -21.38
CA ILE A 446 1.06 4.64 -21.56
C ILE A 446 1.75 3.74 -20.53
N ASN A 447 2.56 2.79 -21.00
CA ASN A 447 3.38 1.96 -20.12
C ASN A 447 4.79 2.55 -20.04
N LEU A 448 5.14 3.12 -18.88
CA LEU A 448 6.39 3.85 -18.69
C LEU A 448 7.56 2.97 -18.21
N LEU A 449 7.33 1.66 -17.98
CA LEU A 449 8.21 0.83 -17.16
C LEU A 449 9.18 -0.10 -17.90
N GLY A 450 9.30 -0.02 -19.24
CA GLY A 450 10.28 -0.85 -19.93
C GLY A 450 11.21 -0.03 -20.82
N ASN A 451 12.51 -0.24 -20.66
CA ASN A 451 13.52 0.21 -21.62
C ASN A 451 13.58 -0.74 -22.85
N ASP A 452 12.59 -1.62 -23.03
CA ASP A 452 12.50 -2.59 -24.12
C ASP A 452 11.93 -1.94 -25.39
N GLN A 453 12.24 -2.48 -26.57
CA GLN A 453 11.85 -1.85 -27.85
C GLN A 453 10.33 -1.87 -28.02
N ASP A 454 9.74 -3.01 -27.67
CA ASP A 454 8.30 -3.23 -27.58
C ASP A 454 7.57 -2.16 -26.72
N SER A 455 8.19 -1.66 -25.64
CA SER A 455 7.55 -0.67 -24.76
C SER A 455 7.50 0.73 -25.38
N ILE A 456 8.53 1.09 -26.15
CA ILE A 456 8.60 2.39 -26.84
C ILE A 456 7.67 2.38 -28.04
N GLU A 457 7.65 1.28 -28.81
CA GLU A 457 6.68 1.09 -29.90
C GLU A 457 5.24 1.18 -29.38
N ASP A 458 4.95 0.55 -28.23
CA ASP A 458 3.67 0.68 -27.53
C ASP A 458 3.37 2.15 -27.15
N LEU A 459 4.36 2.91 -26.70
CA LEU A 459 4.22 4.31 -26.33
C LEU A 459 3.97 5.19 -27.56
N GLU A 460 4.73 5.00 -28.63
CA GLU A 460 4.55 5.70 -29.90
C GLU A 460 3.17 5.42 -30.50
N ALA A 461 2.73 4.16 -30.49
CA ALA A 461 1.40 3.77 -30.92
C ALA A 461 0.31 4.47 -30.10
N SER A 462 0.43 4.47 -28.77
CA SER A 462 -0.50 5.17 -27.89
C SER A 462 -0.52 6.69 -28.13
N VAL A 463 0.64 7.33 -28.27
CA VAL A 463 0.75 8.78 -28.54
C VAL A 463 0.15 9.13 -29.90
N LYS A 464 0.43 8.33 -30.93
CA LYS A 464 -0.14 8.51 -32.27
C LYS A 464 -1.66 8.42 -32.24
N GLU A 465 -2.21 7.44 -31.53
CA GLU A 465 -3.67 7.28 -31.40
C GLU A 465 -4.30 8.43 -30.61
N ILE A 466 -3.67 8.89 -29.52
CA ILE A 466 -4.13 10.07 -28.78
C ILE A 466 -4.17 11.31 -29.68
N ASN A 467 -3.12 11.54 -30.46
CA ASN A 467 -3.06 12.66 -31.41
C ASN A 467 -4.12 12.54 -32.51
N ASN A 468 -4.35 11.34 -33.04
CA ASN A 468 -5.40 11.10 -34.02
C ASN A 468 -6.77 11.46 -33.43
N ARG A 469 -7.09 10.99 -32.21
CA ARG A 469 -8.36 11.31 -31.54
C ARG A 469 -8.53 12.80 -31.27
N LEU A 470 -7.47 13.50 -30.88
CA LEU A 470 -7.49 14.96 -30.71
C LEU A 470 -7.75 15.69 -32.03
N THR A 471 -7.20 15.19 -33.14
CA THR A 471 -7.36 15.80 -34.48
C THR A 471 -8.79 15.66 -35.00
N TYR A 472 -9.43 14.52 -34.77
CA TYR A 472 -10.82 14.26 -35.17
C TYR A 472 -11.87 14.64 -34.12
N PHE A 473 -11.45 15.24 -32.99
CA PHE A 473 -12.35 15.55 -31.89
C PHE A 473 -13.29 16.71 -32.23
N ASP A 474 -14.58 16.39 -32.38
CA ASP A 474 -15.66 17.37 -32.44
C ASP A 474 -16.42 17.36 -31.10
N LYS A 475 -16.26 18.44 -30.32
CA LYS A 475 -16.87 18.60 -29.00
C LYS A 475 -18.40 18.54 -29.06
N SER A 476 -19.02 19.05 -30.11
CA SER A 476 -20.49 19.10 -30.22
C SER A 476 -21.06 17.71 -30.46
N LYS A 477 -20.52 16.99 -31.45
CA LYS A 477 -20.93 15.62 -31.76
C LYS A 477 -20.69 14.67 -30.59
N THR A 478 -19.51 14.76 -29.97
CA THR A 478 -19.16 13.90 -28.82
C THR A 478 -20.11 14.11 -27.65
N ASN A 479 -20.48 15.36 -27.33
CA ASN A 479 -21.44 15.63 -26.26
C ASN A 479 -22.86 15.11 -26.58
N GLN A 480 -23.27 15.11 -27.84
CA GLN A 480 -24.54 14.52 -28.26
C GLN A 480 -24.53 13.01 -28.10
N GLU A 481 -23.43 12.37 -28.49
CA GLU A 481 -23.23 10.93 -28.35
C GLU A 481 -23.20 10.49 -26.88
N ILE A 482 -22.50 11.23 -26.02
CA ILE A 482 -22.49 11.00 -24.57
C ILE A 482 -23.92 11.03 -24.01
N LYS A 483 -24.69 12.09 -24.31
CA LYS A 483 -26.09 12.19 -23.84
C LYS A 483 -26.96 11.04 -24.34
N TRP A 484 -26.77 10.62 -25.59
CA TRP A 484 -27.50 9.47 -26.15
C TRP A 484 -27.15 8.17 -25.42
N LEU A 485 -25.85 7.93 -25.16
CA LEU A 485 -25.37 6.76 -24.43
C LEU A 485 -25.85 6.75 -22.96
N GLU A 486 -25.83 7.91 -22.30
CA GLU A 486 -26.34 8.06 -20.93
C GLU A 486 -27.83 7.71 -20.82
N ASN A 487 -28.65 8.20 -21.76
CA ASN A 487 -30.07 7.88 -21.82
C ASN A 487 -30.30 6.39 -22.06
N LYS A 488 -29.58 5.81 -23.03
CA LYS A 488 -29.65 4.37 -23.33
C LYS A 488 -29.23 3.52 -22.13
N LEU A 489 -28.20 3.93 -21.41
CA LEU A 489 -27.72 3.27 -20.19
C LEU A 489 -28.77 3.33 -19.08
N LYS A 490 -29.43 4.48 -18.90
CA LYS A 490 -30.54 4.65 -17.95
C LYS A 490 -31.71 3.71 -18.29
N GLU A 491 -32.14 3.67 -19.54
CA GLU A 491 -33.21 2.75 -19.99
C GLU A 491 -32.89 1.29 -19.71
N LYS A 492 -31.65 0.86 -20.03
CA LYS A 492 -31.22 -0.53 -19.78
C LYS A 492 -31.13 -0.85 -18.29
N LYS A 493 -30.69 0.08 -17.45
CA LYS A 493 -30.69 -0.10 -15.99
C LYS A 493 -32.10 -0.22 -15.42
N THR A 494 -33.05 0.59 -15.90
CA THR A 494 -34.46 0.49 -15.49
C THR A 494 -35.04 -0.88 -15.86
N LEU A 495 -34.84 -1.33 -17.11
CA LEU A 495 -35.29 -2.64 -17.56
C LEU A 495 -34.67 -3.80 -16.76
N LEU A 496 -33.39 -3.69 -16.41
CA LEU A 496 -32.71 -4.67 -15.55
C LEU A 496 -33.37 -4.74 -14.16
N SER A 497 -33.66 -3.59 -13.56
CA SER A 497 -34.32 -3.51 -12.24
C SER A 497 -35.72 -4.13 -12.28
N GLU A 498 -36.52 -3.78 -13.30
CA GLU A 498 -37.86 -4.35 -13.50
C GLU A 498 -37.81 -5.88 -13.64
N ASN A 499 -36.88 -6.40 -14.42
CA ASN A 499 -36.73 -7.84 -14.61
C ASN A 499 -36.25 -8.54 -13.34
N LYS A 500 -35.33 -7.95 -12.57
CA LYS A 500 -34.94 -8.48 -11.25
C LYS A 500 -36.13 -8.54 -10.30
N ASN A 501 -36.94 -7.47 -10.22
CA ASN A 501 -38.12 -7.42 -9.38
C ASN A 501 -39.17 -8.46 -9.81
N LYS A 502 -39.36 -8.68 -11.12
CA LYS A 502 -40.20 -9.78 -11.63
C LYS A 502 -39.71 -11.14 -11.16
N ILE A 503 -38.41 -11.42 -11.27
CA ILE A 503 -37.82 -12.69 -10.80
C ILE A 503 -38.04 -12.87 -9.29
N ILE A 504 -37.80 -11.82 -8.50
CA ILE A 504 -38.05 -11.85 -7.05
C ILE A 504 -39.53 -12.13 -6.77
N SER A 505 -40.45 -11.44 -7.46
CA SER A 505 -41.89 -11.64 -7.29
C SER A 505 -42.35 -13.06 -7.65
N ILE A 506 -41.73 -13.68 -8.65
CA ILE A 506 -42.00 -15.08 -9.03
C ILE A 506 -41.48 -16.02 -7.93
N ARG A 507 -40.26 -15.78 -7.45
CA ARG A 507 -39.67 -16.57 -6.37
C ARG A 507 -40.44 -16.44 -5.06
N GLU A 508 -40.93 -15.25 -4.73
CA GLU A 508 -41.79 -15.01 -3.58
C GLU A 508 -43.10 -15.78 -3.70
N LYS A 509 -43.74 -15.83 -4.87
CA LYS A 509 -44.97 -16.63 -5.07
C LYS A 509 -44.75 -18.12 -4.76
N ASP A 510 -43.58 -18.67 -5.10
CA ASP A 510 -43.28 -20.09 -4.89
C ASP A 510 -42.80 -20.40 -3.47
N THR A 511 -42.11 -19.45 -2.80
CA THR A 511 -41.43 -19.70 -1.51
C THR A 511 -42.15 -19.10 -0.31
N LYS A 512 -43.04 -18.11 -0.51
CA LYS A 512 -43.76 -17.47 0.58
C LYS A 512 -44.77 -18.45 1.17
N LYS A 513 -44.67 -18.64 2.49
CA LYS A 513 -45.66 -19.41 3.24
C LYS A 513 -46.87 -18.54 3.53
N HIS A 514 -48.04 -19.03 3.17
CA HIS A 514 -49.33 -18.44 3.46
C HIS A 514 -50.01 -19.23 4.58
N HIS A 515 -50.76 -18.53 5.42
CA HIS A 515 -51.56 -19.13 6.48
C HIS A 515 -53.01 -18.67 6.30
N ILE A 516 -53.84 -19.51 5.67
CA ILE A 516 -55.25 -19.20 5.43
C ILE A 516 -56.08 -19.65 6.62
N THR A 517 -55.86 -20.88 7.09
CA THR A 517 -56.44 -21.47 8.31
C THR A 517 -55.43 -22.41 8.95
N GLU A 518 -55.71 -22.92 10.16
CA GLU A 518 -54.85 -23.91 10.84
C GLU A 518 -54.60 -25.17 9.98
N LYS A 519 -55.57 -25.55 9.14
CA LYS A 519 -55.49 -26.70 8.23
C LYS A 519 -54.77 -26.36 6.91
N TYR A 520 -55.02 -25.18 6.35
CA TYR A 520 -54.45 -24.71 5.08
C TYR A 520 -53.36 -23.66 5.31
N GLN A 521 -52.18 -24.18 5.63
CA GLN A 521 -50.93 -23.44 5.76
C GLN A 521 -49.82 -24.12 4.95
N GLY A 522 -48.89 -23.32 4.43
CA GLY A 522 -47.79 -23.78 3.58
C GLY A 522 -47.52 -22.82 2.40
N THR A 523 -46.71 -23.25 1.44
CA THR A 523 -46.61 -22.53 0.15
C THR A 523 -47.93 -22.64 -0.63
N LEU A 524 -48.18 -21.76 -1.59
CA LEU A 524 -49.41 -21.83 -2.41
C LEU A 524 -49.57 -23.19 -3.10
N LEU A 525 -48.46 -23.83 -3.51
CA LEU A 525 -48.45 -25.16 -4.11
C LEU A 525 -48.89 -26.24 -3.09
N GLU A 526 -48.35 -26.19 -1.87
CA GLU A 526 -48.73 -27.11 -0.78
C GLU A 526 -50.20 -26.95 -0.38
N ILE A 527 -50.70 -25.70 -0.34
CA ILE A 527 -52.09 -25.40 -0.05
C ILE A 527 -53.00 -25.89 -1.18
N ALA A 528 -52.67 -25.63 -2.44
CA ALA A 528 -53.43 -26.11 -3.59
C ALA A 528 -53.49 -27.64 -3.64
N TYR A 529 -52.39 -28.32 -3.30
CA TYR A 529 -52.36 -29.79 -3.20
C TYR A 529 -53.26 -30.31 -2.07
N LYS A 530 -53.23 -29.66 -0.89
CA LYS A 530 -54.13 -30.01 0.22
C LYS A 530 -55.60 -29.80 -0.15
N ILE A 531 -55.93 -28.67 -0.79
CA ILE A 531 -57.30 -28.38 -1.23
C ILE A 531 -57.77 -29.44 -2.25
N SER A 532 -56.95 -29.78 -3.24
CA SER A 532 -57.30 -30.81 -4.23
C SER A 532 -57.49 -32.20 -3.61
N LYS A 533 -56.73 -32.53 -2.56
CA LYS A 533 -56.89 -33.80 -1.82
C LYS A 533 -58.19 -33.81 -1.01
N ASP A 534 -58.53 -32.68 -0.41
CA ASP A 534 -59.72 -32.51 0.43
C ASP A 534 -61.00 -32.26 -0.38
N ASP A 535 -60.89 -32.04 -1.70
CA ASP A 535 -62.00 -31.79 -2.62
C ASP A 535 -63.10 -32.86 -2.48
N GLN A 536 -62.71 -34.14 -2.42
CA GLN A 536 -63.66 -35.26 -2.24
C GLN A 536 -64.49 -35.19 -0.95
N LEU A 537 -63.99 -34.52 0.10
CA LEU A 537 -64.67 -34.40 1.40
C LEU A 537 -65.65 -33.22 1.44
N TYR A 538 -65.43 -32.19 0.62
CA TYR A 538 -66.18 -30.93 0.68
C TYR A 538 -66.97 -30.62 -0.61
N ASN A 539 -66.88 -31.49 -1.63
CA ASN A 539 -67.63 -31.38 -2.89
C ASN A 539 -69.17 -31.40 -2.72
N TRP A 540 -69.69 -31.71 -1.53
CA TRP A 540 -71.12 -31.62 -1.22
C TRP A 540 -71.60 -30.16 -1.06
N PHE A 541 -70.70 -29.20 -0.83
CA PHE A 541 -71.03 -27.78 -0.69
C PHE A 541 -70.89 -27.09 -2.05
N SER A 542 -71.97 -27.10 -2.84
CA SER A 542 -72.02 -26.56 -4.21
C SER A 542 -72.38 -25.08 -4.31
N ASP A 543 -72.53 -24.39 -3.18
CA ASP A 543 -72.96 -23.00 -3.16
C ASP A 543 -71.88 -22.07 -3.72
N SER A 544 -72.23 -21.32 -4.77
CA SER A 544 -71.35 -20.28 -5.29
C SER A 544 -71.42 -19.05 -4.38
N ILE A 545 -70.28 -18.63 -3.83
CA ILE A 545 -70.17 -17.42 -2.98
C ILE A 545 -70.51 -16.13 -3.77
N SER A 546 -70.61 -16.23 -5.11
CA SER A 546 -70.85 -15.11 -6.03
C SER A 546 -72.29 -14.59 -6.12
N GLN A 547 -73.29 -15.24 -5.50
CA GLN A 547 -74.70 -14.81 -5.59
C GLN A 547 -75.34 -14.67 -4.20
N ILE A 548 -74.93 -13.64 -3.45
CA ILE A 548 -75.73 -13.13 -2.33
C ILE A 548 -76.49 -11.91 -2.87
N GLU A 549 -77.57 -12.15 -3.61
CA GLU A 549 -78.52 -11.08 -3.93
C GLU A 549 -79.36 -10.79 -2.68
N THR A 550 -79.09 -9.65 -2.03
CA THR A 550 -79.89 -9.13 -0.92
C THR A 550 -81.22 -8.59 -1.42
N THR A 551 -82.17 -9.46 -1.74
CA THR A 551 -83.57 -9.07 -1.89
C THR A 551 -84.45 -10.02 -1.08
N PHE A 552 -84.47 -9.80 0.24
CA PHE A 552 -85.46 -10.40 1.10
C PHE A 552 -86.78 -9.64 0.93
N ASN A 553 -87.69 -10.14 0.09
CA ASN A 553 -89.01 -9.56 -0.10
C ASN A 553 -90.02 -10.21 0.89
N PRO A 554 -90.55 -9.48 1.89
CA PRO A 554 -91.32 -10.08 2.99
C PRO A 554 -92.63 -10.74 2.56
N GLU A 555 -93.25 -10.30 1.46
CA GLU A 555 -94.59 -10.76 1.07
C GLU A 555 -94.60 -12.16 0.44
N ASN A 556 -93.55 -12.53 -0.31
CA ASN A 556 -93.47 -13.85 -0.99
C ASN A 556 -92.91 -14.96 -0.09
N ASN A 557 -92.22 -14.62 1.00
CA ASN A 557 -91.54 -15.60 1.86
C ASN A 557 -92.34 -15.98 3.11
N TYR A 558 -93.57 -15.49 3.27
CA TYR A 558 -94.38 -15.75 4.46
C TYR A 558 -94.77 -17.22 4.59
N ILE A 559 -95.06 -17.89 3.47
CA ILE A 559 -95.39 -19.33 3.43
C ILE A 559 -94.14 -20.16 3.78
N LEU A 560 -92.98 -19.80 3.24
CA LEU A 560 -91.72 -20.48 3.50
C LEU A 560 -91.30 -20.32 4.98
N LEU A 561 -91.47 -19.13 5.56
CA LEU A 561 -91.24 -18.88 6.99
C LEU A 561 -92.21 -19.66 7.90
N LEU A 562 -93.46 -19.86 7.48
CA LEU A 562 -94.45 -20.67 8.22
C LEU A 562 -94.13 -22.17 8.15
N GLU A 563 -93.67 -22.67 7.00
CA GLU A 563 -93.17 -24.04 6.87
C GLU A 563 -91.92 -24.28 7.73
N HIS A 564 -90.97 -23.33 7.73
CA HIS A 564 -89.81 -23.40 8.60
C HIS A 564 -90.19 -23.32 10.09
N LYS A 565 -91.15 -22.47 10.48
CA LYS A 565 -91.65 -22.42 11.87
C LYS A 565 -92.26 -23.75 12.32
N ASN A 566 -93.04 -24.41 11.46
CA ASN A 566 -93.62 -25.72 11.78
C ASN A 566 -92.58 -26.86 11.83
N SER A 567 -91.43 -26.69 11.16
CA SER A 567 -90.33 -27.66 11.17
C SER A 567 -89.46 -27.60 12.42
N ILE A 568 -89.48 -26.49 13.16
CA ILE A 568 -88.70 -26.31 14.39
C ILE A 568 -89.54 -26.81 15.58
N LYS A 569 -89.49 -28.12 15.85
CA LYS A 569 -90.24 -28.74 16.95
C LYS A 569 -89.62 -28.56 18.34
N ASN A 570 -88.35 -28.15 18.42
CA ASN A 570 -87.61 -27.93 19.67
C ASN A 570 -86.83 -26.62 19.61
N PHE A 571 -87.54 -25.49 19.65
CA PHE A 571 -86.90 -24.19 19.83
C PHE A 571 -86.74 -23.91 21.32
N ASP A 572 -85.53 -23.62 21.78
CA ASP A 572 -85.28 -23.21 23.16
C ASP A 572 -85.73 -21.76 23.34
N GLU A 573 -86.96 -21.56 23.83
CA GLU A 573 -87.58 -20.23 24.01
C GLU A 573 -86.74 -19.32 24.92
N ASN A 574 -85.84 -19.87 25.73
CA ASN A 574 -84.90 -19.11 26.57
C ASN A 574 -83.98 -18.18 25.77
N ILE A 575 -83.75 -18.45 24.47
CA ILE A 575 -82.95 -17.58 23.60
C ILE A 575 -83.68 -16.26 23.31
N LEU A 576 -85.01 -16.27 23.26
CA LEU A 576 -85.82 -15.05 23.04
C LEU A 576 -85.82 -14.12 24.26
N GLU A 577 -85.51 -14.66 25.44
CA GLU A 577 -85.38 -13.88 26.68
C GLU A 577 -83.98 -13.27 26.86
N GLN A 578 -83.01 -13.63 26.01
CA GLN A 578 -81.67 -13.04 26.09
C GLN A 578 -81.69 -11.58 25.62
N LYS A 579 -81.28 -10.69 26.53
CA LYS A 579 -81.10 -9.27 26.19
C LYS A 579 -79.92 -9.13 25.24
N LEU A 580 -80.22 -8.66 24.02
CA LEU A 580 -79.19 -8.22 23.08
C LEU A 580 -78.36 -7.10 23.74
N PRO A 581 -77.02 -7.11 23.60
CA PRO A 581 -76.18 -6.06 24.14
C PRO A 581 -76.58 -4.72 23.53
N ASP A 582 -76.67 -3.70 24.39
CA ASP A 582 -77.10 -2.36 23.98
C ASP A 582 -76.15 -1.84 22.89
N LYS A 583 -76.72 -1.43 21.75
CA LYS A 583 -75.97 -0.96 20.58
C LYS A 583 -75.06 0.22 20.91
N ASN A 584 -75.38 0.98 21.95
CA ASN A 584 -74.57 2.10 22.44
C ASN A 584 -73.34 1.67 23.24
N THR A 585 -73.25 0.39 23.64
CA THR A 585 -72.06 -0.17 24.30
C THR A 585 -71.06 -0.79 23.31
N LEU A 586 -71.44 -0.89 22.04
CA LEU A 586 -70.56 -1.36 20.97
C LEU A 586 -69.63 -0.23 20.53
N ILE A 587 -68.34 -0.55 20.44
CA ILE A 587 -67.32 0.37 19.93
C ILE A 587 -67.71 0.83 18.51
N THR A 588 -67.62 2.13 18.26
CA THR A 588 -67.88 2.69 16.92
C THR A 588 -66.81 2.26 15.93
N ILE A 589 -67.14 2.25 14.64
CA ILE A 589 -66.22 1.81 13.58
C ILE A 589 -64.97 2.69 13.56
N GLU A 590 -65.10 3.99 13.84
CA GLU A 590 -63.97 4.91 13.95
C GLU A 590 -63.06 4.55 15.11
N ALA A 591 -63.62 4.31 16.31
CA ALA A 591 -62.84 3.94 17.49
C ALA A 591 -62.17 2.57 17.33
N PHE A 592 -62.81 1.62 16.65
CA PHE A 592 -62.20 0.34 16.33
C PHE A 592 -61.04 0.46 15.34
N LYS A 593 -61.19 1.29 14.29
CA LYS A 593 -60.09 1.59 13.35
C LYS A 593 -58.92 2.25 14.06
N GLU A 594 -59.18 3.19 14.96
CA GLU A 594 -58.14 3.86 15.74
C GLU A 594 -57.37 2.87 16.63
N LEU A 595 -58.06 1.89 17.23
CA LEU A 595 -57.41 0.82 17.99
C LEU A 595 -56.54 -0.09 17.10
N ILE A 596 -57.00 -0.44 15.90
CA ILE A 596 -56.21 -1.22 14.93
C ILE A 596 -54.97 -0.44 14.45
N ASP A 597 -55.14 0.85 14.16
CA ASP A 597 -54.05 1.69 13.68
C ASP A 597 -53.02 1.92 14.79
N ASN A 598 -53.46 2.13 16.04
CA ASN A 598 -52.58 2.17 17.20
C ASN A 598 -51.83 0.85 17.40
N GLN A 599 -52.49 -0.30 17.22
CA GLN A 599 -51.84 -1.61 17.30
C GLN A 599 -50.77 -1.78 16.22
N LYS A 600 -51.04 -1.37 14.97
CA LYS A 600 -50.04 -1.39 13.88
C LYS A 600 -48.86 -0.48 14.17
N LEU A 601 -49.11 0.72 14.70
CA LEU A 601 -48.07 1.69 15.05
C LEU A 601 -47.17 1.17 16.18
N LEU A 602 -47.77 0.53 17.20
CA LEU A 602 -47.05 -0.16 18.27
C LEU A 602 -46.24 -1.35 17.76
N ASN A 603 -46.81 -2.19 16.88
CA ASN A 603 -46.12 -3.34 16.29
C ASN A 603 -44.94 -2.90 15.41
N ASN A 604 -45.10 -1.82 14.64
CA ASN A 604 -44.00 -1.25 13.85
C ASN A 604 -42.88 -0.70 14.75
N LYS A 605 -43.23 -0.04 15.87
CA LYS A 605 -42.24 0.38 16.88
C LYS A 605 -41.51 -0.82 17.50
N ILE A 606 -42.23 -1.88 17.87
CA ILE A 606 -41.62 -3.12 18.41
C ILE A 606 -40.70 -3.79 17.39
N ALA A 607 -41.11 -3.88 16.12
CA ALA A 607 -40.29 -4.45 15.05
C ALA A 607 -39.00 -3.63 14.81
N SER A 608 -39.09 -2.30 14.86
CA SER A 608 -37.91 -1.43 14.73
C SER A 608 -36.93 -1.57 15.90
N LEU A 609 -37.43 -1.81 17.12
CA LEU A 609 -36.60 -2.03 18.31
C LEU A 609 -35.97 -3.43 18.35
N ASN A 610 -36.66 -4.45 17.83
CA ASN A 610 -36.15 -5.82 17.78
C ASN A 610 -34.97 -5.99 16.80
N ASN A 611 -34.85 -5.18 15.74
CA ASN A 611 -33.73 -5.31 14.80
C ASN A 611 -32.37 -4.92 15.42
N ASN A 612 -32.33 -4.14 16.51
CA ASN A 612 -31.08 -3.69 17.14
C ASN A 612 -30.74 -4.41 18.46
N LEU A 613 -31.65 -5.22 19.03
CA LEU A 613 -31.51 -5.74 20.41
C LEU A 613 -31.73 -7.26 20.55
N ILE A 614 -31.41 -8.06 19.53
CA ILE A 614 -31.46 -9.53 19.66
C ILE A 614 -30.04 -10.08 19.90
N GLN A 615 -29.51 -9.81 21.09
CA GLN A 615 -29.00 -10.92 21.90
C GLN A 615 -30.12 -11.24 22.88
N LYS A 616 -30.86 -12.33 22.62
CA LYS A 616 -31.88 -12.86 23.54
C LYS A 616 -31.22 -13.16 24.88
N ASN A 617 -31.27 -12.22 25.81
CA ASN A 617 -30.95 -12.48 27.20
C ASN A 617 -32.16 -13.18 27.82
N GLU A 618 -32.08 -14.50 27.97
CA GLU A 618 -33.11 -15.38 28.55
C GLU A 618 -33.64 -14.88 29.90
N CYS A 619 -32.86 -14.05 30.61
CA CYS A 619 -33.24 -13.41 31.87
C CYS A 619 -34.41 -12.42 31.76
N PHE A 620 -34.69 -11.82 30.59
CA PHE A 620 -35.79 -10.85 30.44
C PHE A 620 -37.18 -11.48 30.42
N ASP A 621 -37.27 -12.74 29.98
CA ASP A 621 -38.53 -13.50 29.95
C ASP A 621 -38.94 -13.98 31.35
N LEU A 622 -37.99 -14.04 32.30
CA LEU A 622 -38.21 -14.46 33.69
C LEU A 622 -38.76 -13.35 34.60
N LEU A 623 -38.81 -12.09 34.14
CA LEU A 623 -39.21 -10.93 34.94
C LEU A 623 -40.72 -10.69 34.90
N ASN A 624 -41.34 -10.47 36.06
CA ASN A 624 -42.75 -10.07 36.13
C ASN A 624 -42.96 -8.59 35.74
N CYS A 625 -44.20 -8.17 35.46
CA CYS A 625 -44.49 -6.81 34.99
C CYS A 625 -44.06 -5.70 35.97
N LYS A 626 -44.10 -5.96 37.29
CA LYS A 626 -43.64 -4.99 38.30
C LYS A 626 -42.11 -4.81 38.24
N GLN A 627 -41.37 -5.91 38.19
CA GLN A 627 -39.91 -5.91 38.05
C GLN A 627 -39.46 -5.27 36.75
N LYS A 628 -40.18 -5.50 35.64
CA LYS A 628 -39.91 -4.84 34.35
C LYS A 628 -40.06 -3.33 34.44
N ASN A 629 -41.05 -2.83 35.18
CA ASN A 629 -41.22 -1.39 35.40
C ASN A 629 -40.13 -0.81 36.32
N GLU A 630 -39.73 -1.53 37.36
CA GLU A 630 -38.61 -1.11 38.23
C GLU A 630 -37.30 -1.02 37.44
N ILE A 631 -36.97 -2.05 36.65
CA ILE A 631 -35.79 -2.05 35.78
C ILE A 631 -35.87 -0.93 34.75
N LYS A 632 -37.04 -0.69 34.15
CA LYS A 632 -37.25 0.41 33.21
C LYS A 632 -36.95 1.76 33.87
N ASN A 633 -37.41 1.98 35.10
CA ASN A 633 -37.15 3.23 35.81
C ASN A 633 -35.64 3.38 36.12
N ILE A 634 -34.99 2.31 36.60
CA ILE A 634 -33.54 2.32 36.85
C ILE A 634 -32.76 2.59 35.55
N LEU A 635 -33.15 2.00 34.43
CA LEU A 635 -32.53 2.23 33.13
C LEU A 635 -32.75 3.66 32.63
N ILE A 636 -33.94 4.22 32.82
CA ILE A 636 -34.22 5.62 32.50
C ILE A 636 -33.34 6.54 33.34
N ASP A 637 -33.23 6.29 34.63
CA ASP A 637 -32.38 7.06 35.54
C ASP A 637 -30.91 6.98 35.13
N LEU A 638 -30.43 5.78 34.81
CA LEU A 638 -29.06 5.55 34.34
C LEU A 638 -28.79 6.25 32.99
N ILE A 639 -29.72 6.15 32.03
CA ILE A 639 -29.63 6.84 30.75
C ILE A 639 -29.62 8.36 30.95
N ASN A 640 -30.45 8.87 31.86
CA ASN A 640 -30.48 10.29 32.18
C ASN A 640 -29.15 10.77 32.78
N GLU A 641 -28.54 10.00 33.68
CA GLU A 641 -27.21 10.32 34.23
C GLU A 641 -26.10 10.25 33.16
N ILE A 642 -26.10 9.23 32.30
CA ILE A 642 -25.17 9.14 31.15
C ILE A 642 -25.33 10.35 30.23
N ASN A 643 -26.58 10.75 29.94
CA ASN A 643 -26.85 11.90 29.08
C ASN A 643 -26.42 13.22 29.74
N LYS A 644 -26.55 13.36 31.06
CA LYS A 644 -26.00 14.51 31.79
C LYS A 644 -24.49 14.56 31.65
N LEU A 645 -23.78 13.45 31.87
CA LEU A 645 -22.33 13.38 31.73
C LEU A 645 -21.86 13.73 30.31
N LYS A 646 -22.53 13.19 29.28
CA LYS A 646 -22.21 13.50 27.87
C LYS A 646 -22.37 14.98 27.51
N LYS A 647 -23.24 15.74 28.20
CA LYS A 647 -23.40 17.19 27.93
C LYS A 647 -22.18 18.02 28.31
N PHE A 648 -21.39 17.58 29.29
CA PHE A 648 -20.23 18.34 29.77
C PHE A 648 -19.01 18.24 28.84
N LYS A 649 -19.04 17.39 27.80
CA LYS A 649 -17.95 17.22 26.81
C LYS A 649 -16.55 17.03 27.44
N LEU A 650 -16.48 16.43 28.62
CA LEU A 650 -15.22 16.17 29.31
C LEU A 650 -14.50 15.00 28.63
N SER A 651 -13.19 15.15 28.40
CA SER A 651 -12.35 14.21 27.65
C SER A 651 -12.32 12.79 28.24
N TRP A 652 -12.49 12.66 29.56
CA TRP A 652 -12.50 11.39 30.29
C TRP A 652 -13.89 10.76 30.46
N SER A 653 -14.98 11.52 30.24
CA SER A 653 -16.34 11.08 30.57
C SER A 653 -16.79 9.86 29.75
N GLU A 654 -16.47 9.81 28.46
CA GLU A 654 -16.80 8.66 27.61
C GLU A 654 -16.03 7.41 28.01
N HIS A 655 -14.75 7.56 28.35
CA HIS A 655 -13.91 6.46 28.83
C HIS A 655 -14.42 5.91 30.17
N ALA A 656 -14.80 6.78 31.09
CA ALA A 656 -15.39 6.41 32.38
C ALA A 656 -16.71 5.65 32.22
N ILE A 657 -17.62 6.16 31.37
CA ILE A 657 -18.89 5.50 31.06
C ILE A 657 -18.63 4.10 30.49
N ASN A 658 -17.68 3.97 29.56
CA ASN A 658 -17.37 2.69 28.94
C ASN A 658 -16.79 1.68 29.96
N GLU A 659 -15.81 2.08 30.76
CA GLU A 659 -15.23 1.22 31.79
C GLU A 659 -16.27 0.79 32.84
N CYS A 660 -17.18 1.69 33.24
CA CYS A 660 -18.23 1.37 34.21
C CYS A 660 -19.26 0.38 33.64
N MET A 661 -19.63 0.54 32.36
CA MET A 661 -20.52 -0.40 31.66
C MET A 661 -19.90 -1.80 31.50
N HIS A 662 -18.56 -1.88 31.47
CA HIS A 662 -17.82 -3.14 31.43
C HIS A 662 -17.50 -3.72 32.83
N GLY A 663 -18.01 -3.09 33.91
CA GLY A 663 -17.88 -3.58 35.28
C GLY A 663 -16.62 -3.11 36.03
N TYR A 664 -15.81 -2.24 35.44
CA TYR A 664 -14.58 -1.70 36.06
C TYR A 664 -14.85 -0.50 36.98
N ASN A 665 -15.76 -0.66 37.94
CA ASN A 665 -16.22 0.43 38.81
C ASN A 665 -15.29 0.76 39.99
N SER A 666 -14.40 -0.16 40.37
CA SER A 666 -13.57 -0.02 41.58
C SER A 666 -12.53 1.09 41.44
N THR A 667 -11.92 1.22 40.26
CA THR A 667 -10.89 2.23 39.97
C THR A 667 -11.47 3.64 40.00
N TRP A 668 -12.66 3.84 39.45
CA TRP A 668 -13.35 5.14 39.46
C TRP A 668 -13.82 5.54 40.85
N LYS A 669 -14.28 4.59 41.67
CA LYS A 669 -14.62 4.86 43.08
C LYS A 669 -13.39 5.30 43.88
N GLN A 670 -12.26 4.62 43.69
CA GLN A 670 -11.01 4.99 44.36
C GLN A 670 -10.52 6.37 43.93
N LEU A 671 -10.61 6.67 42.63
CA LEU A 671 -10.23 7.98 42.08
C LEU A 671 -11.15 9.10 42.57
N HIS A 672 -12.45 8.86 42.69
CA HIS A 672 -13.40 9.79 43.30
C HIS A 672 -13.06 10.05 44.78
N GLU A 673 -12.76 9.01 45.55
CA GLU A 673 -12.38 9.14 46.96
C GLU A 673 -11.10 9.97 47.14
N LEU A 674 -10.06 9.67 46.37
CA LEU A 674 -8.80 10.42 46.38
C LEU A 674 -8.98 11.89 45.95
N SER A 675 -9.80 12.13 44.92
CA SER A 675 -10.07 13.50 44.43
C SER A 675 -10.88 14.29 45.45
N SER A 676 -11.89 13.68 46.07
CA SER A 676 -12.72 14.30 47.10
C SER A 676 -11.92 14.69 48.36
N GLN A 677 -10.88 13.92 48.70
CA GLN A 677 -10.00 14.23 49.83
C GLN A 677 -9.13 15.48 49.56
N SER A 678 -8.62 15.65 48.34
CA SER A 678 -7.84 16.83 47.95
C SER A 678 -8.72 18.06 47.67
N LEU A 679 -9.93 17.87 47.12
CA LEU A 679 -10.89 18.94 46.77
C LEU A 679 -11.84 19.29 47.94
N ASN A 680 -11.28 19.66 49.08
CA ASN A 680 -12.09 20.11 50.22
C ASN A 680 -12.49 21.61 50.11
N GLU A 681 -13.51 22.03 50.86
CA GLU A 681 -14.00 23.42 50.86
C GLU A 681 -12.92 24.45 51.23
N ASN A 682 -11.94 24.06 52.06
CA ASN A 682 -10.82 24.92 52.43
C ASN A 682 -9.87 25.17 51.25
N PHE A 683 -9.67 24.17 50.39
CA PHE A 683 -8.86 24.29 49.18
C PHE A 683 -9.50 25.25 48.17
N LYS A 684 -10.82 25.17 48.02
CA LYS A 684 -11.60 26.07 47.15
C LYS A 684 -11.48 27.53 47.58
N THR A 685 -11.58 27.80 48.89
CA THR A 685 -11.42 29.16 49.43
C THR A 685 -10.00 29.70 49.23
N ASN A 686 -8.98 28.83 49.32
CA ASN A 686 -7.60 29.21 49.06
C ASN A 686 -7.35 29.58 47.57
N ILE A 687 -7.92 28.82 46.63
CA ILE A 687 -7.81 29.10 45.20
C ILE A 687 -8.50 30.42 44.84
N SER A 688 -9.72 30.65 45.34
CA SER A 688 -10.49 31.86 45.01
C SER A 688 -9.81 33.14 45.48
N ASN A 689 -9.03 33.06 46.56
CA ASN A 689 -8.26 34.20 47.07
C ASN A 689 -6.96 34.44 46.29
N PHE A 690 -6.50 33.47 45.49
CA PHE A 690 -5.19 33.50 44.84
C PHE A 690 -5.24 34.00 43.39
N GLU A 691 -6.30 33.66 42.64
CA GLU A 691 -6.33 33.87 41.18
C GLU A 691 -6.69 35.28 40.69
N SER A 692 -7.15 36.19 41.55
CA SER A 692 -7.56 37.51 41.08
C SER A 692 -6.42 38.52 40.86
N ASP A 693 -5.21 38.35 41.44
CA ASP A 693 -4.18 39.41 41.37
C ASP A 693 -2.71 38.97 41.54
N VAL A 694 -2.35 37.68 41.45
CA VAL A 694 -0.97 37.23 41.78
C VAL A 694 -0.25 36.54 40.61
N LYS A 695 0.80 37.17 40.08
CA LYS A 695 1.78 36.60 39.13
C LYS A 695 3.08 36.25 39.85
N ILE A 696 3.42 34.96 39.90
CA ILE A 696 4.69 34.48 40.49
C ILE A 696 5.66 34.06 39.39
N GLN A 697 6.89 34.58 39.44
CA GLN A 697 7.99 34.16 38.58
C GLN A 697 9.04 33.44 39.42
N LEU A 698 9.27 32.16 39.12
CA LEU A 698 10.29 31.32 39.75
C LEU A 698 11.45 31.15 38.76
N ASN A 699 12.48 31.99 38.84
CA ASN A 699 13.66 31.89 37.98
C ASN A 699 14.75 31.02 38.62
N ASN A 700 14.45 29.77 38.96
CA ASN A 700 15.44 28.87 39.58
C ASN A 700 15.12 27.38 39.45
N ASP A 701 16.18 26.55 39.45
CA ASP A 701 16.11 25.07 39.31
C ASP A 701 15.91 24.30 40.63
N PHE A 702 15.54 24.98 41.73
CA PHE A 702 15.38 24.32 43.03
C PHE A 702 14.04 23.57 43.15
N PRO A 703 14.00 22.41 43.85
CA PRO A 703 12.75 21.70 44.11
C PRO A 703 11.76 22.58 44.90
N LYS A 704 10.48 22.61 44.47
CA LYS A 704 9.40 23.41 45.10
C LYS A 704 9.29 23.19 46.62
N GLN A 705 9.53 21.96 47.08
CA GLN A 705 9.50 21.61 48.51
C GLN A 705 10.62 22.28 49.31
N LYS A 706 11.80 22.44 48.71
CA LYS A 706 12.92 23.20 49.30
C LYS A 706 12.63 24.70 49.32
N ILE A 707 12.04 25.23 48.25
CA ILE A 707 11.58 26.63 48.19
C ILE A 707 10.60 26.92 49.33
N LYS A 708 9.67 25.99 49.62
CA LYS A 708 8.73 26.12 50.74
C LYS A 708 9.41 26.12 52.10
N THR A 709 10.35 25.20 52.36
CA THR A 709 11.06 25.14 53.65
C THR A 709 11.87 26.41 53.89
N ASP A 710 12.56 26.87 52.85
CA ASP A 710 13.40 28.06 52.90
C ASP A 710 12.54 29.33 53.08
N ALA A 711 11.39 29.41 52.41
CA ALA A 711 10.42 30.50 52.59
C ALA A 711 9.81 30.53 54.00
N LEU A 712 9.51 29.36 54.59
CA LEU A 712 9.02 29.25 55.98
C LEU A 712 10.07 29.71 57.00
N GLU A 713 11.34 29.34 56.79
CA GLU A 713 12.45 29.78 57.63
C GLU A 713 12.67 31.31 57.53
N LEU A 714 12.66 31.87 56.32
CA LEU A 714 12.75 33.32 56.10
C LEU A 714 11.57 34.06 56.75
N ARG A 715 10.35 33.52 56.63
CA ARG A 715 9.15 34.09 57.25
C ARG A 715 9.24 34.08 58.77
N ASN A 716 9.64 32.94 59.36
CA ASN A 716 9.81 32.82 60.80
C ASN A 716 10.90 33.77 61.32
N TYR A 717 11.96 34.01 60.54
CA TYR A 717 12.98 35.01 60.87
C TYR A 717 12.41 36.43 60.94
N PHE A 718 11.58 36.83 59.97
CA PHE A 718 10.93 38.14 59.98
C PHE A 718 9.88 38.28 61.10
N LEU A 719 9.09 37.24 61.37
CA LEU A 719 8.10 37.23 62.47
C LEU A 719 8.77 37.38 63.86
N ASN A 720 9.97 36.83 64.03
CA ASN A 720 10.76 36.95 65.26
C ASN A 720 11.53 38.28 65.38
N GLY A 721 11.22 39.29 64.55
CA GLY A 721 11.79 40.64 64.62
C GLY A 721 13.10 40.83 63.85
N GLY A 722 13.50 39.88 63.01
CA GLY A 722 14.63 40.01 62.09
C GLY A 722 14.42 41.14 61.08
N LYS A 723 15.46 41.94 60.81
CA LYS A 723 15.40 43.03 59.82
C LYS A 723 16.12 42.64 58.55
N MET A 724 15.57 43.04 57.39
CA MET A 724 16.19 42.84 56.09
C MET A 724 17.47 43.71 55.97
N LYS A 725 18.64 43.11 56.18
CA LYS A 725 19.96 43.77 56.09
C LYS A 725 20.85 43.02 55.11
N TYR A 726 20.84 43.44 53.85
CA TYR A 726 21.70 42.89 52.79
C TYR A 726 22.95 43.77 52.65
N MET A 727 24.00 43.49 53.42
CA MET A 727 25.24 44.27 53.46
C MET A 727 26.45 43.33 53.43
N LEU A 728 27.47 43.66 52.63
CA LEU A 728 28.59 42.75 52.26
C LEU A 728 29.28 42.03 53.44
N LEU A 729 29.27 42.61 54.65
CA LEU A 729 30.02 42.11 55.82
C LEU A 729 29.16 41.69 57.03
N PHE A 730 27.84 41.96 57.06
CA PHE A 730 26.98 41.74 58.25
C PHE A 730 25.60 41.16 57.93
N THR A 731 25.49 40.35 56.87
CA THR A 731 24.22 39.70 56.49
C THR A 731 23.94 38.49 57.40
N PRO A 732 22.77 38.42 58.08
CA PRO A 732 22.35 37.26 58.88
C PRO A 732 22.42 35.94 58.10
N LYS A 733 22.80 34.85 58.78
CA LYS A 733 23.00 33.52 58.16
C LYS A 733 21.79 33.04 57.36
N VAL A 734 20.58 33.22 57.90
CA VAL A 734 19.31 32.86 57.28
C VAL A 734 19.10 33.58 55.93
N ILE A 735 19.36 34.90 55.89
CA ILE A 735 19.25 35.70 54.65
C ILE A 735 20.30 35.27 53.62
N LYS A 736 21.51 34.88 54.07
CA LYS A 736 22.60 34.45 53.19
C LYS A 736 22.34 33.08 52.57
N GLU A 737 21.78 32.13 53.32
CA GLU A 737 21.44 30.78 52.85
C GLU A 737 20.24 30.80 51.89
N GLN A 738 19.36 31.78 52.04
CA GLN A 738 18.10 31.90 51.29
C GLN A 738 18.13 33.07 50.28
N ALA A 739 19.32 33.60 49.96
CA ALA A 739 19.50 34.75 49.07
C ALA A 739 18.86 34.54 47.69
N TYR A 740 18.80 33.30 47.23
CA TYR A 740 18.17 32.95 45.95
C TYR A 740 16.66 33.24 45.92
N LEU A 741 15.94 33.15 47.06
CA LEU A 741 14.52 33.50 47.12
C LEU A 741 14.31 35.01 46.94
N LEU A 742 15.30 35.80 47.33
CA LEU A 742 15.25 37.26 47.26
C LEU A 742 15.65 37.79 45.88
N ASP A 743 16.54 37.07 45.19
CA ASP A 743 17.08 37.50 43.90
C ASP A 743 16.35 36.88 42.70
N ASN A 744 15.77 35.68 42.86
CA ASN A 744 15.23 34.91 41.74
C ASN A 744 13.73 34.60 41.83
N VAL A 745 13.05 34.98 42.91
CA VAL A 745 11.59 34.80 43.06
C VAL A 745 10.89 36.14 43.17
N PHE A 746 9.95 36.37 42.25
CA PHE A 746 9.18 37.61 42.19
C PHE A 746 7.68 37.33 42.28
N ILE A 747 6.98 38.12 43.09
CA ILE A 747 5.52 38.10 43.23
C ILE A 747 5.01 39.46 42.80
N ASN A 748 4.21 39.51 41.74
CA ASN A 748 3.74 40.75 41.11
C ASN A 748 4.88 41.71 40.73
N GLY A 749 6.04 41.17 40.37
CA GLY A 749 7.25 41.95 40.06
C GLY A 749 8.04 42.45 41.28
N ASN A 750 7.57 42.18 42.51
CA ASN A 750 8.26 42.53 43.75
C ASN A 750 9.06 41.34 44.30
N LYS A 751 10.19 41.62 44.97
CA LYS A 751 11.02 40.60 45.63
C LYS A 751 10.28 39.97 46.83
N CYS A 752 10.60 38.72 47.14
CA CYS A 752 10.10 38.00 48.32
C CYS A 752 10.81 38.42 49.62
N ASP A 753 10.86 39.72 49.91
CA ASP A 753 11.62 40.31 51.02
C ASP A 753 10.80 40.68 52.27
N ASN A 754 9.50 40.35 52.26
CA ASN A 754 8.56 40.66 53.32
C ASN A 754 7.63 39.47 53.62
N ILE A 755 7.04 39.48 54.82
CA ILE A 755 6.18 38.40 55.32
C ILE A 755 5.00 38.13 54.39
N GLN A 756 4.39 39.19 53.85
CA GLN A 756 3.19 39.09 53.01
C GLN A 756 3.49 38.36 51.69
N ASN A 757 4.60 38.69 51.02
CA ASN A 757 5.05 38.00 49.81
C ASN A 757 5.46 36.55 50.11
N LEU A 758 6.10 36.29 51.24
CA LEU A 758 6.45 34.91 51.63
C LEU A 758 5.23 34.04 51.92
N ASP A 759 4.19 34.58 52.55
CA ASP A 759 2.94 33.85 52.77
C ASP A 759 2.23 33.52 51.45
N ILE A 760 2.23 34.44 50.50
CA ILE A 760 1.71 34.21 49.14
C ILE A 760 2.51 33.10 48.43
N LEU A 761 3.85 33.10 48.54
CA LEU A 761 4.70 32.06 47.96
C LEU A 761 4.41 30.67 48.56
N ILE A 762 4.24 30.59 49.88
CA ILE A 762 3.96 29.34 50.57
C ILE A 762 2.60 28.80 50.16
N GLN A 763 1.57 29.66 50.10
CA GLN A 763 0.23 29.29 49.65
C GLN A 763 0.23 28.81 48.20
N TYR A 764 0.97 29.47 47.32
CA TYR A 764 1.12 29.05 45.93
C TYR A 764 1.69 27.63 45.81
N ILE A 765 2.78 27.35 46.54
CA ILE A 765 3.43 26.04 46.49
C ILE A 765 2.50 24.96 47.04
N ASP A 766 1.66 25.28 48.03
CA ASP A 766 0.66 24.36 48.56
C ASP A 766 -0.46 24.05 47.56
N ILE A 767 -0.97 25.07 46.87
CA ILE A 767 -1.95 24.89 45.80
C ILE A 767 -1.37 24.02 44.68
N GLU A 768 -0.18 24.38 44.19
CA GLU A 768 0.49 23.67 43.10
C GLU A 768 0.83 22.22 43.47
N SER A 769 1.24 21.96 44.72
CA SER A 769 1.50 20.60 45.22
C SER A 769 0.24 19.73 45.24
N GLU A 770 -0.91 20.27 45.65
CA GLU A 770 -2.17 19.51 45.62
C GLU A 770 -2.65 19.25 44.18
N PHE A 771 -2.50 20.22 43.26
CA PHE A 771 -2.79 19.99 41.84
C PHE A 771 -1.83 18.99 41.18
N GLU A 772 -0.55 18.97 41.55
CA GLU A 772 0.38 17.93 41.09
C GLU A 772 -0.05 16.53 41.54
N LYS A 773 -0.56 16.38 42.77
CA LYS A 773 -1.13 15.11 43.25
C LYS A 773 -2.37 14.70 42.45
N LEU A 774 -3.29 15.65 42.21
CA LEU A 774 -4.49 15.41 41.38
C LEU A 774 -4.10 14.99 39.97
N ARG A 775 -3.21 15.74 39.30
CA ARG A 775 -2.68 15.38 37.97
C ARG A 775 -2.07 13.98 37.96
N LYS A 776 -1.30 13.61 38.98
CA LYS A 776 -0.70 12.27 39.11
C LYS A 776 -1.72 11.15 39.27
N ASN A 777 -2.78 11.37 40.03
CA ASN A 777 -3.85 10.38 40.21
C ASN A 777 -4.67 10.19 38.93
N TRP A 778 -4.92 11.28 38.19
CA TRP A 778 -5.70 11.27 36.95
C TRP A 778 -4.89 10.95 35.69
N LEU A 779 -3.55 10.98 35.75
CA LEU A 779 -2.61 10.69 34.64
C LEU A 779 -2.84 9.32 33.97
N SER A 780 -3.37 8.34 34.70
CA SER A 780 -3.70 7.02 34.16
C SER A 780 -5.04 6.96 33.40
N LYS A 781 -5.86 8.01 33.50
CA LYS A 781 -7.26 8.05 33.03
C LYS A 781 -7.58 9.20 32.06
N ILE A 782 -6.72 10.22 31.97
CA ILE A 782 -6.89 11.34 31.04
C ILE A 782 -5.74 11.33 30.01
N ASN A 783 -6.06 11.47 28.73
CA ASN A 783 -5.10 11.52 27.62
C ASN A 783 -4.52 12.93 27.37
N GLN A 784 -4.98 13.96 28.09
CA GLN A 784 -4.62 15.36 27.92
C GLN A 784 -4.46 16.02 29.29
N GLU A 785 -3.45 16.86 29.47
CA GLU A 785 -3.30 17.64 30.69
C GLU A 785 -4.40 18.71 30.77
N ILE A 786 -5.05 18.81 31.93
CA ILE A 786 -6.06 19.85 32.20
C ILE A 786 -5.34 21.20 32.29
N ASN A 787 -5.44 21.97 31.21
CA ASN A 787 -4.81 23.28 31.07
C ASN A 787 -5.81 24.39 31.35
N GLY A 788 -5.46 25.33 32.21
CA GLY A 788 -6.33 26.46 32.56
C GLY A 788 -5.98 27.05 33.91
N SER A 789 -6.80 27.99 34.35
CA SER A 789 -6.76 28.55 35.70
C SER A 789 -6.97 27.44 36.75
N TYR A 790 -6.42 27.58 37.96
CA TYR A 790 -6.66 26.66 39.07
C TYR A 790 -8.14 26.53 39.40
N ILE A 791 -8.97 27.57 39.21
CA ILE A 791 -10.43 27.47 39.33
C ILE A 791 -11.03 26.56 38.26
N ILE A 792 -10.55 26.65 37.01
CA ILE A 792 -11.00 25.77 35.92
C ILE A 792 -10.57 24.33 36.20
N GLN A 793 -9.31 24.12 36.62
CA GLN A 793 -8.82 22.81 37.01
C GLN A 793 -9.59 22.23 38.20
N PHE A 794 -9.93 23.05 39.20
CA PHE A 794 -10.76 22.64 40.35
C PHE A 794 -12.19 22.26 39.94
N ALA A 795 -12.76 22.93 38.94
CA ALA A 795 -14.11 22.63 38.47
C ALA A 795 -14.17 21.36 37.59
N GLU A 796 -13.03 20.95 37.01
CA GLU A 796 -12.92 19.82 36.11
C GLU A 796 -12.57 18.50 36.81
N TYR A 797 -11.76 18.55 37.88
CA TYR A 797 -11.52 17.43 38.80
C TYR A 797 -12.69 17.24 39.77
#